data_AF-A0A2V6FY02-F1
#
_entry.id   AF-A0A2V6FY02-F1
#
_cell.length_a   1.000
_cell.length_b   1.000
_cell.length_c   1.000
_cell.angle_alpha   90.00
_cell.angle_beta   90.00
_cell.angle_gamma   90.00
#
_symmetry.space_group_name_H-M   'P 1'
#
loop_
_entity.id
_entity.type
_entity.pdbx_description
1 polymer ?
#
loop_
_entity_poly.entity_id
_entity_poly.type
_entity_poly.pdbx_seq_one_letter_code
_entity_poly.pdbx_strand_id
1 'polypeptide(L)'
;MATVHNEIDNWLVADLHGELSADERSALHTHLVDCAGCRKTHQATKLMNKILEETLAQEKPDPVFEQRMLAEFRNRIPQRSGFAKLLADLMHMRAVQIAAVAAILLTLVQVGRMITGENMIAVRDRERYVQAQPAAPQSRVAPSQPAQAGTLAESDELAAGRARGFAPSTPASSLAKEAKNKTESFAQAERTIVTGSNIPTAAEPAPKPAETPAPELANRKLVRNATVELEIVSFDNAVQKITAFANEEHGYVATTDSQKQANGKLRGQVVVKVLPENLDHFLQKVRGLGELKNQTLGTEDVTKAYFDTDARLKNAHVMEQRLIDMLKTKTGKVSDLLQVERELGRVREDIEKMQGELKYWDSQVQFATVTISLAEKDMEEPAAFLLKERSQLALYAPDVEKIYNDVKSLTSQKVQITNAQLNRDYSGRISAQVSVLIAPEESDAVIARVKGLGRVENFQTQTERVAQGGTGMSENAKTKRDKVELNITISREEQEQALQQTSLRIRTSSVDEKAKELRVLAEKEGGRIRNSTFSRDPDGREFANLSLRMPMKNYSVLMQSLNSLGKVENVSVQRQDRTGAQIDEANAPADISIQVYSQGNIVSHESGLLATLRRTLAQSASAIMWSLRMIGVAIAFLAPWVVAIVVIVWITKRAIRARGK
;
A
#
# COMPACT_ATOMS: atom_id res chain seq x y z
N MET A 1 7.78 -23.51 2.11
CA MET A 1 8.98 -22.74 1.72
C MET A 1 8.83 -22.44 0.24
N ALA A 2 8.90 -21.17 -0.17
CA ALA A 2 9.02 -20.84 -1.58
C ALA A 2 10.36 -21.38 -2.09
N THR A 3 10.38 -21.95 -3.28
CA THR A 3 11.64 -22.32 -3.95
C THR A 3 12.28 -21.06 -4.52
N VAL A 4 13.62 -20.99 -4.56
CA VAL A 4 14.39 -19.86 -5.14
C VAL A 4 13.90 -19.48 -6.55
N HIS A 5 13.38 -20.46 -7.29
CA HIS A 5 12.76 -20.27 -8.61
C HIS A 5 11.51 -19.36 -8.62
N ASN A 6 10.65 -19.45 -7.61
CA ASN A 6 9.36 -18.74 -7.56
C ASN A 6 9.51 -17.27 -7.15
N GLU A 7 10.59 -16.92 -6.46
CA GLU A 7 10.88 -15.56 -5.99
C GLU A 7 12.19 -15.03 -6.61
N ILE A 8 12.60 -15.59 -7.76
CA ILE A 8 13.94 -15.40 -8.31
C ILE A 8 14.31 -13.90 -8.42
N ASP A 9 13.39 -13.05 -8.88
CA ASP A 9 13.65 -11.62 -9.04
C ASP A 9 14.03 -10.93 -7.72
N ASN A 10 13.38 -11.29 -6.60
CA ASN A 10 13.74 -10.77 -5.26
C ASN A 10 15.15 -11.21 -4.86
N TRP A 11 15.50 -12.47 -5.13
CA TRP A 11 16.83 -13.02 -4.82
C TRP A 11 17.93 -12.42 -5.69
N LEU A 12 17.65 -12.11 -6.97
CA LEU A 12 18.60 -11.44 -7.87
C LEU A 12 18.84 -9.98 -7.46
N VAL A 13 17.80 -9.28 -7.00
CA VAL A 13 17.92 -7.90 -6.47
C VAL A 13 18.71 -7.89 -5.16
N ALA A 14 18.43 -8.81 -4.23
CA ALA A 14 19.18 -8.95 -2.99
C ALA A 14 20.66 -9.36 -3.21
N ASP A 15 20.96 -10.16 -4.25
CA ASP A 15 22.36 -10.47 -4.64
C ASP A 15 23.09 -9.20 -5.15
N LEU A 16 22.42 -8.38 -5.97
CA LEU A 16 22.97 -7.14 -6.52
C LEU A 16 23.31 -6.11 -5.44
N HIS A 17 22.46 -5.95 -4.43
CA HIS A 17 22.70 -5.02 -3.32
C HIS A 17 23.52 -5.62 -2.16
N GLY A 18 23.92 -6.89 -2.27
CA GLY A 18 24.74 -7.58 -1.27
C GLY A 18 23.97 -7.99 0.00
N GLU A 19 22.64 -7.90 0.00
CA GLU A 19 21.77 -8.11 1.17
C GLU A 19 21.58 -9.60 1.52
N LEU A 20 21.86 -10.53 0.59
CA LEU A 20 21.83 -11.97 0.87
C LEU A 20 22.88 -12.38 1.91
N SER A 21 22.46 -13.20 2.87
CA SER A 21 23.36 -13.92 3.78
C SER A 21 24.24 -14.94 3.02
N ALA A 22 25.26 -15.47 3.70
CA ALA A 22 26.19 -16.44 3.09
C ALA A 22 25.47 -17.72 2.63
N ASP A 23 24.52 -18.22 3.41
CA ASP A 23 23.76 -19.44 3.13
C ASP A 23 22.79 -19.23 1.96
N GLU A 24 22.11 -18.08 1.91
CA GLU A 24 21.21 -17.72 0.81
C GLU A 24 21.99 -17.50 -0.49
N ARG A 25 23.16 -16.83 -0.44
CA ARG A 25 24.01 -16.66 -1.62
C ARG A 25 24.51 -18.02 -2.16
N SER A 26 24.79 -18.98 -1.28
CA SER A 26 25.13 -20.36 -1.66
C SER A 26 23.95 -21.10 -2.32
N ALA A 27 22.75 -20.96 -1.75
CA ALA A 27 21.52 -21.55 -2.30
C ALA A 27 21.18 -20.97 -3.69
N LEU A 28 21.29 -19.64 -3.86
CA LEU A 28 21.10 -18.97 -5.15
C LEU A 28 22.14 -19.44 -6.17
N HIS A 29 23.42 -19.49 -5.80
CA HIS A 29 24.48 -19.93 -6.71
C HIS A 29 24.26 -21.37 -7.19
N THR A 30 23.86 -22.27 -6.28
CA THR A 30 23.48 -23.65 -6.62
C THR A 30 22.31 -23.67 -7.62
N HIS A 31 21.23 -22.94 -7.34
CA HIS A 31 20.06 -22.86 -8.23
C HIS A 31 20.38 -22.25 -9.61
N LEU A 32 21.31 -21.28 -9.69
CA LEU A 32 21.77 -20.70 -10.96
C LEU A 32 22.64 -21.65 -11.78
N VAL A 33 23.30 -22.64 -11.15
CA VAL A 33 23.99 -23.73 -11.84
C VAL A 33 23.00 -24.70 -12.47
N ASP A 34 21.88 -24.99 -11.80
CA ASP A 34 20.88 -25.95 -12.27
C ASP A 34 19.86 -25.35 -13.26
N CYS A 35 19.47 -24.09 -13.09
CA CYS A 35 18.43 -23.45 -13.91
C CYS A 35 18.99 -22.48 -14.95
N ALA A 36 19.00 -22.89 -16.22
CA ALA A 36 19.44 -22.05 -17.35
C ALA A 36 18.60 -20.77 -17.53
N GLY A 37 17.29 -20.81 -17.24
CA GLY A 37 16.40 -19.64 -17.32
C GLY A 37 16.80 -18.55 -16.31
N CYS A 38 16.86 -18.91 -15.02
CA CYS A 38 17.25 -17.97 -13.95
C CYS A 38 18.66 -17.39 -14.16
N ARG A 39 19.59 -18.17 -14.72
CA ARG A 39 20.95 -17.70 -15.08
C ARG A 39 20.92 -16.60 -16.14
N LYS A 40 20.06 -16.73 -17.16
CA LYS A 40 19.88 -15.70 -18.19
C LYS A 40 19.26 -14.42 -17.58
N THR A 41 18.31 -14.56 -16.66
CA THR A 41 17.74 -13.42 -15.91
C THR A 41 18.82 -12.72 -15.09
N HIS A 42 19.64 -13.43 -14.29
CA HIS A 42 20.73 -12.84 -13.50
C HIS A 42 21.73 -12.05 -14.34
N GLN A 43 22.09 -12.57 -15.51
CA GLN A 43 22.96 -11.87 -16.47
C GLN A 43 22.29 -10.60 -17.02
N ALA A 44 20.99 -10.65 -17.34
CA ALA A 44 20.24 -9.48 -17.80
C ALA A 44 20.12 -8.41 -16.69
N THR A 45 19.80 -8.78 -15.45
CA THR A 45 19.70 -7.82 -14.34
C THR A 45 21.05 -7.20 -13.99
N LYS A 46 22.15 -7.97 -14.03
CA LYS A 46 23.52 -7.44 -13.86
C LYS A 46 23.91 -6.46 -14.97
N LEU A 47 23.58 -6.76 -16.22
CA LEU A 47 23.84 -5.88 -17.35
C LEU A 47 22.99 -4.61 -17.29
N MET A 48 21.72 -4.72 -16.90
CA MET A 48 20.83 -3.57 -16.68
C MET A 48 21.33 -2.66 -15.57
N ASN A 49 21.69 -3.21 -14.40
CA ASN A 49 22.23 -2.40 -13.29
C ASN A 49 23.55 -1.71 -13.70
N LYS A 50 24.43 -2.42 -14.42
CA LYS A 50 25.66 -1.83 -14.94
C LYS A 50 25.39 -0.65 -15.90
N ILE A 51 24.42 -0.78 -16.81
CA ILE A 51 24.02 0.33 -17.70
C ILE A 51 23.45 1.51 -16.89
N LEU A 52 22.62 1.24 -15.88
CA LEU A 52 22.08 2.28 -15.00
C LEU A 52 23.19 3.00 -14.23
N GLU A 53 24.15 2.27 -13.66
CA GLU A 53 25.33 2.85 -13.00
C GLU A 53 26.19 3.68 -13.96
N GLU A 54 26.50 3.16 -15.15
CA GLU A 54 27.29 3.89 -16.17
C GLU A 54 26.58 5.13 -16.72
N THR A 55 25.24 5.11 -16.80
CA THR A 55 24.42 6.24 -17.24
C THR A 55 24.32 7.30 -16.13
N LEU A 56 23.98 6.89 -14.90
CA LEU A 56 23.74 7.80 -13.76
C LEU A 56 25.05 8.32 -13.15
N ALA A 57 26.19 7.66 -13.36
CA ALA A 57 27.50 8.15 -12.91
C ALA A 57 27.93 9.49 -13.57
N GLN A 58 27.34 9.84 -14.72
CA GLN A 58 27.56 11.13 -15.37
C GLN A 58 26.70 12.25 -14.74
N GLU A 59 25.56 11.89 -14.15
CA GLU A 59 24.57 12.81 -13.57
C GLU A 59 24.89 13.12 -12.10
N LYS A 60 26.05 13.73 -11.83
CA LYS A 60 26.36 14.19 -10.46
C LYS A 60 25.38 15.29 -10.04
N PRO A 61 24.74 15.19 -8.86
CA PRO A 61 23.84 16.24 -8.40
C PRO A 61 24.59 17.57 -8.22
N ASP A 62 23.90 18.67 -8.53
CA ASP A 62 24.34 20.05 -8.34
C ASP A 62 25.02 20.24 -6.95
N PRO A 63 26.20 20.88 -6.85
CA PRO A 63 26.86 21.11 -5.56
C PRO A 63 26.01 21.87 -4.53
N VAL A 64 24.93 22.56 -4.93
CA VAL A 64 23.95 23.19 -4.02
C VAL A 64 22.88 22.20 -3.53
N PHE A 65 22.71 21.03 -4.16
CA PHE A 65 21.79 19.96 -3.71
C PHE A 65 22.23 19.35 -2.39
N GLU A 66 23.51 19.00 -2.26
CA GLU A 66 24.06 18.42 -1.02
C GLU A 66 23.98 19.42 0.14
N GLN A 67 24.23 20.71 -0.14
CA GLN A 67 24.04 21.79 0.84
C GLN A 67 22.58 21.97 1.27
N ARG A 68 21.62 21.88 0.33
CA ARG A 68 20.18 21.92 0.65
C ARG A 68 19.77 20.72 1.51
N MET A 69 20.21 19.51 1.15
CA MET A 69 19.91 18.29 1.90
C MET A 69 20.48 18.36 3.33
N LEU A 70 21.73 18.80 3.49
CA LEU A 70 22.36 18.99 4.80
C LEU A 70 21.72 20.11 5.63
N ALA A 71 21.27 21.20 4.99
CA ALA A 71 20.53 22.27 5.67
C ALA A 71 19.16 21.79 6.16
N GLU A 72 18.43 21.02 5.35
CA GLU A 72 17.13 20.47 5.74
C GLU A 72 17.27 19.40 6.83
N PHE A 73 18.30 18.56 6.76
CA PHE A 73 18.62 17.58 7.81
C PHE A 73 19.00 18.26 9.14
N ARG A 74 19.80 19.34 9.10
CA ARG A 74 20.10 20.17 10.27
C ARG A 74 18.85 20.83 10.86
N ASN A 75 17.91 21.27 10.03
CA ASN A 75 16.66 21.89 10.49
C ASN A 75 15.63 20.88 11.02
N ARG A 76 15.69 19.60 10.62
CA ARG A 76 14.82 18.53 11.15
C ARG A 76 15.30 17.92 12.47
N ILE A 77 16.53 18.22 12.93
CA ILE A 77 17.01 17.84 14.27
C ILE A 77 16.74 19.00 15.24
N PRO A 78 15.87 18.85 16.25
CA PRO A 78 15.68 19.91 17.24
C PRO A 78 16.98 20.11 18.04
N GLN A 79 17.42 21.36 18.16
CA GLN A 79 18.61 21.70 18.95
C GLN A 79 18.43 21.27 20.42
N ARG A 80 19.07 20.16 20.81
CA ARG A 80 19.23 19.83 22.23
C ARG A 80 20.31 20.71 22.84
N SER A 81 19.87 21.58 23.74
CA SER A 81 20.68 22.54 24.48
C SER A 81 21.76 21.89 25.35
N GLY A 82 22.92 22.53 25.42
CA GLY A 82 23.86 22.52 26.55
C GLY A 82 24.70 21.25 26.79
N PHE A 83 24.09 20.07 26.90
CA PHE A 83 24.73 18.94 27.59
C PHE A 83 25.81 18.19 26.79
N ALA A 84 25.75 18.18 25.46
CA ALA A 84 26.70 17.41 24.64
C ALA A 84 28.13 17.95 24.67
N LYS A 85 28.30 19.28 24.80
CA LYS A 85 29.63 19.91 24.83
C LYS A 85 30.42 19.57 26.10
N LEU A 86 29.70 19.40 27.21
CA LEU A 86 30.25 19.05 28.53
C LEU A 86 30.77 17.61 28.59
N LEU A 87 30.23 16.69 27.78
CA LEU A 87 30.70 15.30 27.69
C LEU A 87 31.89 15.12 26.73
N ALA A 88 32.00 15.97 25.69
CA ALA A 88 33.12 15.92 24.74
C ALA A 88 34.44 16.36 25.39
N ASP A 89 34.45 17.49 26.11
CA ASP A 89 35.65 18.00 26.79
C ASP A 89 36.11 17.11 27.95
N LEU A 90 35.22 16.30 28.53
CA LEU A 90 35.56 15.37 29.62
C LEU A 90 36.39 14.15 29.14
N MET A 91 36.29 13.78 27.85
CA MET A 91 36.96 12.60 27.28
C MET A 91 38.39 12.84 26.78
N HIS A 92 38.99 14.00 27.08
CA HIS A 92 40.38 14.31 26.72
C HIS A 92 41.37 14.40 27.90
N MET A 93 40.97 14.02 29.12
CA MET A 93 41.93 13.80 30.22
C MET A 93 42.47 12.36 30.23
N ARG A 94 43.80 12.24 30.33
CA ARG A 94 44.54 10.98 30.09
C ARG A 94 44.20 9.88 31.09
N ALA A 95 44.12 8.64 30.59
CA ALA A 95 43.66 7.43 31.28
C ALA A 95 44.37 7.04 32.61
N VAL A 96 45.45 7.73 32.99
CA VAL A 96 46.21 7.46 34.23
C VAL A 96 45.45 7.87 35.50
N GLN A 97 44.54 8.86 35.43
CA GLN A 97 43.80 9.32 36.61
C GLN A 97 42.58 8.45 36.96
N ILE A 98 41.98 7.75 35.99
CA ILE A 98 40.78 6.92 36.20
C ILE A 98 41.11 5.69 37.05
N ALA A 99 42.29 5.07 36.85
CA ALA A 99 42.75 3.93 37.64
C ALA A 99 42.97 4.29 39.13
N ALA A 100 43.50 5.48 39.42
CA ALA A 100 43.72 5.94 40.79
C ALA A 100 42.40 6.18 41.55
N VAL A 101 41.40 6.77 40.88
CA VAL A 101 40.08 7.03 41.48
C VAL A 101 39.32 5.71 41.72
N ALA A 102 39.41 4.74 40.81
CA ALA A 102 38.79 3.42 40.99
C ALA A 102 39.39 2.66 42.20
N ALA A 103 40.72 2.74 42.40
CA ALA A 103 41.38 2.12 43.54
C ALA A 103 40.96 2.76 44.88
N ILE A 104 40.84 4.09 44.94
CA ILE A 104 40.40 4.83 46.14
C ILE A 104 38.92 4.55 46.47
N LEU A 105 38.06 4.37 45.47
CA LEU A 105 36.67 3.98 45.69
C LEU A 105 36.55 2.54 46.21
N LEU A 106 37.38 1.61 45.71
CA LEU A 106 37.40 0.23 46.21
C LEU A 106 37.89 0.12 47.66
N THR A 107 38.89 0.90 48.07
CA THR A 107 39.34 0.92 49.47
C THR A 107 38.31 1.56 50.40
N LEU A 108 37.64 2.64 49.99
CA LEU A 108 36.52 3.21 50.75
C LEU A 108 35.35 2.21 50.94
N VAL A 109 35.03 1.41 49.92
CA VAL A 109 34.00 0.37 50.01
C VAL A 109 34.43 -0.79 50.94
N GLN A 110 35.70 -1.17 50.95
CA GLN A 110 36.22 -2.18 51.89
C GLN A 110 36.22 -1.69 53.35
N VAL A 111 36.61 -0.42 53.59
CA VAL A 111 36.54 0.18 54.94
C VAL A 111 35.08 0.30 55.41
N GLY A 112 34.15 0.66 54.52
CA GLY A 112 32.72 0.65 54.83
C GLY A 112 32.21 -0.73 55.27
N ARG A 113 32.67 -1.81 54.62
CA ARG A 113 32.32 -3.20 54.98
C ARG A 113 32.88 -3.67 56.33
N MET A 114 34.02 -3.16 56.77
CA MET A 114 34.58 -3.51 58.09
C MET A 114 33.85 -2.81 59.25
N ILE A 115 33.15 -1.70 58.98
CA ILE A 115 32.41 -0.94 60.00
C ILE A 115 30.97 -1.48 60.19
N THR A 116 30.39 -2.13 59.18
CA THR A 116 28.97 -2.56 59.20
C THR A 116 28.72 -4.02 59.59
N GLY A 117 29.75 -4.84 59.80
CA GLY A 117 29.63 -6.11 60.54
C GLY A 117 28.84 -7.24 59.87
N GLU A 118 28.64 -7.23 58.55
CA GLU A 118 27.96 -8.31 57.83
C GLU A 118 28.94 -9.35 57.28
N ASN A 119 28.99 -10.52 57.94
CA ASN A 119 29.71 -11.70 57.44
C ASN A 119 28.94 -12.39 56.31
N MET A 120 29.66 -12.79 55.25
CA MET A 120 29.09 -13.52 54.12
C MET A 120 28.84 -14.99 54.47
N ILE A 121 27.66 -15.50 54.15
CA ILE A 121 27.47 -16.93 53.83
C ILE A 121 27.49 -17.05 52.30
N ALA A 122 28.30 -17.97 51.80
CA ALA A 122 28.58 -18.11 50.38
C ALA A 122 27.47 -18.88 49.63
N VAL A 123 27.21 -18.50 48.39
CA VAL A 123 26.70 -19.40 47.35
C VAL A 123 27.62 -19.29 46.14
N ARG A 124 28.02 -20.46 45.63
CA ARG A 124 28.93 -20.62 44.49
C ARG A 124 28.11 -20.95 43.23
N ASP A 125 28.65 -20.57 42.08
CA ASP A 125 28.26 -21.01 40.73
C ASP A 125 26.83 -20.71 40.25
N ARG A 126 26.67 -19.56 39.58
CA ARG A 126 25.66 -19.35 38.53
C ARG A 126 26.22 -18.54 37.37
N GLU A 127 26.98 -19.21 36.50
CA GLU A 127 27.10 -18.75 35.11
C GLU A 127 25.77 -19.00 34.37
N ARG A 128 25.17 -17.93 33.85
CA ARG A 128 24.98 -17.65 32.40
C ARG A 128 23.76 -16.75 32.14
N TYR A 129 23.97 -15.76 31.28
CA TYR A 129 22.99 -14.85 30.63
C TYR A 129 22.15 -13.87 31.49
N VAL A 130 22.58 -12.61 31.45
CA VAL A 130 21.71 -11.41 31.37
C VAL A 130 22.07 -10.77 30.02
N GLN A 131 21.24 -10.93 29.00
CA GLN A 131 20.24 -9.94 28.55
C GLN A 131 20.87 -8.61 28.09
N ALA A 132 21.07 -8.52 26.76
CA ALA A 132 21.06 -7.25 26.05
C ALA A 132 19.59 -6.82 25.82
N GLN A 133 19.32 -5.53 25.97
CA GLN A 133 18.13 -4.89 25.40
C GLN A 133 18.49 -4.25 24.04
N PRO A 134 17.59 -4.32 23.07
CA PRO A 134 17.29 -3.13 22.26
C PRO A 134 15.81 -2.71 22.37
N ALA A 135 15.53 -1.53 21.82
CA ALA A 135 14.27 -0.80 21.99
C ALA A 135 13.11 -1.29 21.10
N ALA A 136 11.90 -0.91 21.50
CA ALA A 136 10.70 -1.01 20.68
C ALA A 136 10.61 0.12 19.63
N PRO A 137 9.97 -0.12 18.46
CA PRO A 137 9.59 0.94 17.53
C PRO A 137 8.34 1.70 18.04
N GLN A 138 8.33 3.02 17.86
CA GLN A 138 7.15 3.86 18.09
C GLN A 138 6.59 4.37 16.76
N SER A 139 5.35 4.00 16.43
CA SER A 139 4.61 4.56 15.30
C SER A 139 3.95 5.89 15.69
N ARG A 140 4.15 6.94 14.90
CA ARG A 140 3.44 8.22 15.03
C ARG A 140 2.19 8.23 14.14
N VAL A 141 1.07 8.70 14.67
CA VAL A 141 -0.05 9.26 13.90
C VAL A 141 -0.36 10.64 14.47
N ALA A 142 -0.73 11.59 13.61
CA ALA A 142 -0.81 13.02 13.94
C ALA A 142 -2.15 13.44 14.58
N PRO A 143 -2.17 14.53 15.38
CA PRO A 143 -3.40 15.22 15.76
C PRO A 143 -3.67 16.43 14.84
N SER A 144 -4.91 16.57 14.37
CA SER A 144 -5.41 17.78 13.70
C SER A 144 -6.02 18.77 14.70
N GLN A 145 -5.85 20.07 14.44
CA GLN A 145 -6.48 21.15 15.20
C GLN A 145 -7.93 21.38 14.74
N PRO A 146 -8.88 21.73 15.63
CA PRO A 146 -10.15 22.34 15.26
C PRO A 146 -10.02 23.88 15.19
N ALA A 147 -10.62 24.48 14.17
CA ALA A 147 -10.76 25.93 14.06
C ALA A 147 -12.00 26.45 14.81
N GLN A 148 -12.00 27.74 15.14
CA GLN A 148 -13.10 28.43 15.82
C GLN A 148 -14.31 28.65 14.89
N ALA A 149 -15.51 28.33 15.35
CA ALA A 149 -16.73 29.07 15.08
C ALA A 149 -17.79 28.68 16.13
N GLY A 150 -18.21 29.63 16.96
CA GLY A 150 -19.25 29.38 17.95
C GLY A 150 -20.64 29.58 17.35
N THR A 151 -21.53 28.61 17.55
CA THR A 151 -22.98 28.81 17.50
C THR A 151 -23.60 28.20 18.75
N LEU A 152 -24.23 29.04 19.56
CA LEU A 152 -25.16 28.63 20.61
C LEU A 152 -26.56 28.58 20.00
N ALA A 153 -27.27 27.49 20.22
CA ALA A 153 -28.71 27.40 19.96
C ALA A 153 -29.33 26.63 21.14
N GLU A 154 -29.95 27.38 22.04
CA GLU A 154 -30.80 26.88 23.11
C GLU A 154 -32.26 26.96 22.63
N SER A 155 -33.10 26.00 23.03
CA SER A 155 -34.51 25.95 22.69
C SER A 155 -35.37 26.46 23.84
N ASP A 156 -36.24 27.45 23.60
CA ASP A 156 -37.69 27.26 23.74
C ASP A 156 -38.58 28.48 23.37
N GLU A 157 -39.80 28.12 22.96
CA GLU A 157 -41.10 28.80 23.00
C GLU A 157 -41.39 30.30 22.69
N LEU A 158 -42.50 30.45 21.95
CA LEU A 158 -43.59 31.44 22.05
C LEU A 158 -43.49 32.88 21.45
N ALA A 159 -44.32 33.02 20.41
CA ALA A 159 -45.36 34.07 20.21
C ALA A 159 -45.12 35.30 19.30
N ALA A 160 -46.20 35.59 18.54
CA ALA A 160 -46.62 36.89 17.99
C ALA A 160 -45.86 37.55 16.80
N GLY A 161 -46.25 37.14 15.57
CA GLY A 161 -47.19 37.98 14.80
C GLY A 161 -46.67 38.91 13.67
N ARG A 162 -47.23 38.68 12.46
CA ARG A 162 -47.28 39.57 11.26
C ARG A 162 -45.95 39.86 10.53
N ALA A 163 -45.91 39.91 9.18
CA ALA A 163 -46.92 39.55 8.18
C ALA A 163 -46.31 39.41 6.76
N ARG A 164 -46.86 38.47 5.96
CA ARG A 164 -46.92 38.43 4.47
C ARG A 164 -45.57 38.43 3.69
N GLY A 165 -45.36 37.54 2.71
CA GLY A 165 -46.22 36.43 2.28
C GLY A 165 -45.64 35.65 1.08
N PHE A 166 -46.09 34.39 1.00
CA PHE A 166 -46.19 33.51 -0.17
C PHE A 166 -45.23 33.65 -1.38
N ALA A 167 -44.44 32.59 -1.55
CA ALA A 167 -43.93 32.06 -2.83
C ALA A 167 -45.10 31.42 -3.65
N PRO A 168 -44.91 30.68 -4.79
CA PRO A 168 -43.66 30.28 -5.44
C PRO A 168 -43.68 30.31 -7.00
N SER A 169 -42.70 29.58 -7.58
CA SER A 169 -42.67 28.93 -8.92
C SER A 169 -41.89 29.59 -10.07
N THR A 170 -41.04 28.74 -10.67
CA THR A 170 -40.34 28.81 -11.95
C THR A 170 -41.31 28.55 -13.12
N PRO A 171 -41.05 29.00 -14.38
CA PRO A 171 -40.04 28.34 -15.24
C PRO A 171 -39.34 29.19 -16.34
N ALA A 172 -38.31 28.56 -16.90
CA ALA A 172 -37.82 28.60 -18.30
C ALA A 172 -37.49 29.95 -19.02
N SER A 173 -36.26 29.97 -19.54
CA SER A 173 -35.88 30.43 -20.90
C SER A 173 -36.39 31.78 -21.42
N SER A 174 -35.50 32.78 -21.46
CA SER A 174 -35.19 33.48 -22.72
C SER A 174 -33.93 34.36 -22.59
N LEU A 175 -33.31 34.65 -23.74
CA LEU A 175 -32.08 35.43 -23.88
C LEU A 175 -32.32 36.95 -23.80
N ALA A 176 -31.22 37.64 -23.46
CA ALA A 176 -30.81 38.97 -23.92
C ALA A 176 -31.48 40.26 -23.38
N LYS A 177 -30.62 41.08 -22.73
CA LYS A 177 -30.49 42.56 -22.79
C LYS A 177 -29.38 42.94 -21.78
N GLU A 178 -28.55 43.99 -21.91
CA GLU A 178 -28.16 44.94 -22.97
C GLU A 178 -26.84 45.62 -22.47
N ALA A 179 -26.00 46.38 -23.19
CA ALA A 179 -26.00 46.98 -24.53
C ALA A 179 -24.57 47.40 -24.95
N LYS A 180 -24.43 48.00 -26.15
CA LYS A 180 -23.34 48.90 -26.64
C LYS A 180 -22.01 48.23 -27.09
N ASN A 181 -21.40 48.62 -28.22
CA ASN A 181 -21.69 49.78 -29.10
C ASN A 181 -21.15 49.59 -30.55
N LYS A 182 -21.99 49.92 -31.56
CA LYS A 182 -21.69 50.56 -32.87
C LYS A 182 -20.64 49.97 -33.83
N THR A 183 -20.69 50.14 -35.17
CA THR A 183 -21.69 50.52 -36.21
C THR A 183 -20.93 50.28 -37.53
N GLU A 184 -21.36 49.48 -38.51
CA GLU A 184 -22.58 49.41 -39.34
C GLU A 184 -22.72 50.43 -40.51
N SER A 185 -23.33 49.91 -41.57
CA SER A 185 -23.38 50.40 -42.95
C SER A 185 -24.60 51.27 -43.25
N PHE A 186 -24.54 52.03 -44.35
CA PHE A 186 -25.66 52.66 -45.08
C PHE A 186 -25.24 52.78 -46.57
N ALA A 187 -26.10 52.71 -47.60
CA ALA A 187 -27.55 52.52 -47.67
C ALA A 187 -27.98 51.82 -49.00
N GLN A 188 -29.24 52.00 -49.39
CA GLN A 188 -30.06 51.13 -50.27
C GLN A 188 -30.69 51.93 -51.45
N ALA A 189 -31.52 51.24 -52.27
CA ALA A 189 -32.47 51.76 -53.28
C ALA A 189 -31.85 52.15 -54.65
N GLU A 190 -32.56 52.15 -55.79
CA GLU A 190 -33.96 51.83 -56.12
C GLU A 190 -34.07 51.36 -57.61
N ARG A 191 -35.26 50.96 -58.11
CA ARG A 191 -35.49 50.67 -59.54
C ARG A 191 -36.67 51.46 -60.11
N THR A 192 -36.42 52.26 -61.14
CA THR A 192 -37.43 52.92 -61.98
C THR A 192 -37.06 52.81 -63.46
N ILE A 193 -38.06 52.82 -64.34
CA ILE A 193 -38.00 52.51 -65.78
C ILE A 193 -37.83 53.82 -66.61
N VAL A 194 -37.22 53.75 -67.80
CA VAL A 194 -37.67 54.33 -69.11
C VAL A 194 -36.51 54.61 -70.09
N THR A 195 -36.76 54.23 -71.35
CA THR A 195 -36.02 54.34 -72.65
C THR A 195 -34.92 55.38 -72.89
N GLY A 196 -33.93 55.05 -73.76
CA GLY A 196 -33.16 56.05 -74.51
C GLY A 196 -31.92 55.58 -75.28
N SER A 197 -32.11 55.08 -76.51
CA SER A 197 -31.16 54.89 -77.64
C SER A 197 -29.72 55.42 -77.58
N ASN A 198 -28.70 54.58 -77.86
CA ASN A 198 -28.04 54.49 -79.19
C ASN A 198 -26.86 53.48 -79.27
N ILE A 199 -26.58 53.05 -80.51
CA ILE A 199 -25.65 52.02 -81.02
C ILE A 199 -24.51 52.75 -81.82
N PRO A 200 -23.37 52.16 -82.30
CA PRO A 200 -22.59 50.93 -82.01
C PRO A 200 -21.11 51.20 -81.61
N THR A 201 -20.31 50.15 -81.39
CA THR A 201 -19.09 49.83 -82.21
C THR A 201 -18.54 48.45 -81.81
N ALA A 202 -18.07 47.67 -82.80
CA ALA A 202 -17.56 46.32 -82.61
C ALA A 202 -16.03 46.24 -82.72
N ALA A 203 -15.40 45.34 -81.96
CA ALA A 203 -14.04 44.83 -82.21
C ALA A 203 -13.80 43.47 -81.51
N GLU A 204 -13.89 42.40 -82.32
CA GLU A 204 -13.16 41.10 -82.27
C GLU A 204 -13.16 40.19 -81.00
N PRO A 205 -13.37 38.85 -81.17
CA PRO A 205 -13.43 37.91 -80.04
C PRO A 205 -12.07 37.33 -79.65
N ALA A 206 -11.78 37.30 -78.34
CA ALA A 206 -10.64 36.55 -77.79
C ALA A 206 -10.89 35.01 -77.90
N PRO A 207 -9.83 34.20 -78.14
CA PRO A 207 -9.99 32.77 -78.34
C PRO A 207 -10.35 32.04 -77.04
N LYS A 208 -11.22 31.03 -77.14
CA LYS A 208 -11.48 30.08 -76.03
C LYS A 208 -10.19 29.34 -75.65
N PRO A 209 -9.86 29.21 -74.36
CA PRO A 209 -8.85 28.24 -73.92
C PRO A 209 -9.22 26.83 -74.37
N ALA A 210 -8.27 26.12 -74.96
CA ALA A 210 -8.46 24.73 -75.35
C ALA A 210 -8.66 23.83 -74.12
N GLU A 211 -9.55 22.85 -74.22
CA GLU A 211 -9.64 21.78 -73.24
C GLU A 211 -8.35 20.95 -73.30
N THR A 212 -7.51 21.07 -72.27
CA THR A 212 -6.44 20.11 -72.02
C THR A 212 -7.08 18.74 -71.78
N PRO A 213 -6.73 17.69 -72.56
CA PRO A 213 -7.26 16.35 -72.32
C PRO A 213 -6.92 15.90 -70.90
N ALA A 214 -7.90 15.40 -70.16
CA ALA A 214 -7.64 14.80 -68.86
C ALA A 214 -6.71 13.58 -69.06
N PRO A 215 -5.53 13.52 -68.40
CA PRO A 215 -4.65 12.36 -68.53
C PRO A 215 -5.33 11.12 -67.96
N GLU A 216 -5.14 9.99 -68.66
CA GLU A 216 -5.89 8.75 -68.47
C GLU A 216 -5.91 8.26 -67.03
N LEU A 217 -7.09 7.82 -66.58
CA LEU A 217 -7.29 7.15 -65.28
C LEU A 217 -6.47 5.86 -65.13
N ALA A 218 -6.01 5.28 -66.26
CA ALA A 218 -5.36 3.98 -66.34
C ALA A 218 -4.03 3.84 -65.58
N ASN A 219 -3.41 4.95 -65.14
CA ASN A 219 -2.07 4.93 -64.53
C ASN A 219 -2.02 5.49 -63.09
N ARG A 220 -3.17 5.59 -62.41
CA ARG A 220 -3.21 5.97 -60.99
C ARG A 220 -3.01 4.75 -60.09
N LYS A 221 -2.17 4.89 -59.06
CA LYS A 221 -1.94 3.91 -58.01
C LYS A 221 -2.75 4.32 -56.77
N LEU A 222 -3.96 3.78 -56.65
CA LEU A 222 -4.88 4.06 -55.54
C LEU A 222 -4.94 2.85 -54.60
N VAL A 223 -4.68 3.06 -53.31
CA VAL A 223 -4.89 2.06 -52.25
C VAL A 223 -6.27 2.31 -51.64
N ARG A 224 -7.12 1.27 -51.52
CA ARG A 224 -8.47 1.39 -50.94
C ARG A 224 -8.62 0.42 -49.77
N ASN A 225 -8.97 0.97 -48.60
CA ASN A 225 -9.08 0.23 -47.35
C ASN A 225 -10.45 0.49 -46.73
N ALA A 226 -11.10 -0.53 -46.18
CA ALA A 226 -12.38 -0.38 -45.49
C ALA A 226 -12.37 -1.11 -44.13
N THR A 227 -12.94 -0.48 -43.11
CA THR A 227 -13.24 -1.13 -41.83
C THR A 227 -14.75 -1.10 -41.62
N VAL A 228 -15.31 -2.23 -41.20
CA VAL A 228 -16.76 -2.39 -41.02
C VAL A 228 -17.02 -3.12 -39.71
N GLU A 229 -17.91 -2.61 -38.88
CA GLU A 229 -18.35 -3.24 -37.63
C GLU A 229 -19.83 -3.61 -37.75
N LEU A 230 -20.14 -4.91 -37.67
CA LEU A 230 -21.50 -5.41 -37.73
C LEU A 230 -21.87 -6.21 -36.49
N GLU A 231 -23.09 -5.96 -36.01
CA GLU A 231 -23.77 -6.82 -35.05
C GLU A 231 -24.68 -7.81 -35.79
N ILE A 232 -24.48 -9.10 -35.57
CA ILE A 232 -25.05 -10.21 -36.36
C ILE A 232 -25.79 -11.22 -35.48
N VAL A 233 -26.64 -12.06 -36.09
CA VAL A 233 -27.40 -13.09 -35.35
C VAL A 233 -26.58 -14.37 -35.11
N SER A 234 -25.70 -14.73 -36.05
CA SER A 234 -24.86 -15.93 -35.98
C SER A 234 -23.53 -15.70 -36.72
N PHE A 235 -22.42 -15.88 -36.01
CA PHE A 235 -21.08 -15.70 -36.54
C PHE A 235 -20.77 -16.64 -37.70
N ASP A 236 -21.01 -17.95 -37.53
CA ASP A 236 -20.71 -18.96 -38.55
C ASP A 236 -21.48 -18.72 -39.86
N ASN A 237 -22.74 -18.30 -39.76
CA ASN A 237 -23.56 -17.96 -40.94
C ASN A 237 -23.06 -16.68 -41.65
N ALA A 238 -22.62 -15.68 -40.89
CA ALA A 238 -22.07 -14.45 -41.45
C ALA A 238 -20.74 -14.72 -42.17
N VAL A 239 -19.82 -15.49 -41.57
CA VAL A 239 -18.54 -15.86 -42.20
C VAL A 239 -18.78 -16.62 -43.51
N GLN A 240 -19.68 -17.61 -43.53
CA GLN A 240 -20.01 -18.35 -44.76
C GLN A 240 -20.51 -17.43 -45.89
N LYS A 241 -21.40 -16.48 -45.58
CA LYS A 241 -21.90 -15.50 -46.56
C LYS A 241 -20.83 -14.50 -46.99
N ILE A 242 -19.98 -14.02 -46.09
CA ILE A 242 -18.84 -13.16 -46.44
C ILE A 242 -17.89 -13.87 -47.40
N THR A 243 -17.58 -15.14 -47.17
CA THR A 243 -16.76 -15.95 -48.10
C THR A 243 -17.43 -16.12 -49.46
N ALA A 244 -18.75 -16.36 -49.50
CA ALA A 244 -19.49 -16.43 -50.77
C ALA A 244 -19.43 -15.09 -51.53
N PHE A 245 -19.73 -13.97 -50.86
CA PHE A 245 -19.64 -12.64 -51.46
C PHE A 245 -18.22 -12.28 -51.90
N ALA A 246 -17.20 -12.66 -51.14
CA ALA A 246 -15.81 -12.46 -51.54
C ALA A 246 -15.50 -13.16 -52.86
N ASN A 247 -15.89 -14.42 -53.00
CA ASN A 247 -15.67 -15.22 -54.22
C ASN A 247 -16.47 -14.67 -55.42
N GLU A 248 -17.71 -14.20 -55.21
CA GLU A 248 -18.54 -13.56 -56.24
C GLU A 248 -17.88 -12.29 -56.80
N GLU A 249 -17.26 -11.47 -55.94
CA GLU A 249 -16.62 -10.20 -56.31
C GLU A 249 -15.15 -10.37 -56.74
N HIS A 250 -14.72 -11.59 -57.07
CA HIS A 250 -13.35 -11.97 -57.44
C HIS A 250 -12.28 -11.66 -56.37
N GLY A 251 -12.69 -11.69 -55.09
CA GLY A 251 -11.83 -11.60 -53.92
C GLY A 251 -11.63 -12.95 -53.20
N TYR A 252 -10.98 -12.88 -52.04
CA TYR A 252 -10.78 -14.02 -51.15
C TYR A 252 -10.70 -13.57 -49.68
N VAL A 253 -11.02 -14.48 -48.76
CA VAL A 253 -10.80 -14.27 -47.31
C VAL A 253 -9.34 -14.56 -47.00
N ALA A 254 -8.62 -13.57 -46.47
CA ALA A 254 -7.21 -13.68 -46.11
C ALA A 254 -7.03 -14.21 -44.67
N THR A 255 -7.86 -13.75 -43.74
CA THR A 255 -7.81 -14.14 -42.32
C THR A 255 -9.21 -14.26 -41.75
N THR A 256 -9.43 -15.19 -40.83
CA THR A 256 -10.64 -15.28 -40.01
C THR A 256 -10.26 -15.67 -38.59
N ASP A 257 -10.44 -14.74 -37.66
CA ASP A 257 -10.22 -14.93 -36.23
C ASP A 257 -11.56 -14.92 -35.51
N SER A 258 -11.73 -15.81 -34.52
CA SER A 258 -12.94 -15.85 -33.70
C SER A 258 -12.60 -16.15 -32.24
N GLN A 259 -13.38 -15.55 -31.33
CA GLN A 259 -13.29 -15.76 -29.90
C GLN A 259 -14.70 -16.02 -29.35
N LYS A 260 -14.87 -17.17 -28.69
CA LYS A 260 -16.10 -17.52 -27.99
C LYS A 260 -16.07 -16.97 -26.57
N GLN A 261 -17.10 -16.22 -26.18
CA GLN A 261 -17.28 -15.73 -24.82
C GLN A 261 -17.90 -16.80 -23.91
N ALA A 262 -17.83 -16.57 -22.59
CA ALA A 262 -18.39 -17.48 -21.59
C ALA A 262 -19.93 -17.58 -21.63
N ASN A 263 -20.62 -16.61 -22.23
CA ASN A 263 -22.06 -16.69 -22.52
C ASN A 263 -22.39 -17.52 -23.78
N GLY A 264 -21.37 -18.05 -24.46
CA GLY A 264 -21.51 -18.87 -25.66
C GLY A 264 -21.57 -18.06 -26.97
N LYS A 265 -21.69 -16.73 -26.90
CA LYS A 265 -21.69 -15.84 -28.06
C LYS A 265 -20.29 -15.75 -28.70
N LEU A 266 -20.26 -15.48 -30.00
CA LEU A 266 -19.05 -15.34 -30.79
C LEU A 266 -18.80 -13.88 -31.21
N ARG A 267 -17.53 -13.49 -31.17
CA ARG A 267 -17.02 -12.27 -31.82
C ARG A 267 -15.78 -12.62 -32.63
N GLY A 268 -15.47 -11.84 -33.65
CA GLY A 268 -14.30 -12.11 -34.47
C GLY A 268 -14.01 -11.06 -35.51
N GLN A 269 -12.97 -11.30 -36.29
CA GLN A 269 -12.54 -10.42 -37.37
C GLN A 269 -12.30 -11.26 -38.63
N VAL A 270 -12.84 -10.78 -39.75
CA VAL A 270 -12.66 -11.37 -41.08
C VAL A 270 -11.97 -10.33 -41.95
N VAL A 271 -10.77 -10.66 -42.44
CA VAL A 271 -10.04 -9.81 -43.38
C VAL A 271 -10.23 -10.37 -44.78
N VAL A 272 -10.82 -9.56 -45.67
CA VAL A 272 -11.15 -9.93 -47.05
C VAL A 272 -10.36 -9.04 -48.00
N LYS A 273 -9.82 -9.63 -49.06
CA LYS A 273 -9.17 -8.91 -50.16
C LYS A 273 -10.04 -9.01 -51.40
N VAL A 274 -10.42 -7.88 -51.97
CA VAL A 274 -11.34 -7.77 -53.13
C VAL A 274 -10.71 -6.85 -54.17
N LEU A 275 -11.06 -6.99 -55.45
CA LEU A 275 -10.63 -6.04 -56.48
C LEU A 275 -11.14 -4.62 -56.14
N PRO A 276 -10.33 -3.55 -56.29
CA PRO A 276 -10.72 -2.18 -55.91
C PRO A 276 -11.98 -1.63 -56.60
N GLU A 277 -12.32 -2.18 -57.77
CA GLU A 277 -13.50 -1.86 -58.57
C GLU A 277 -14.79 -2.44 -57.96
N ASN A 278 -14.71 -3.65 -57.38
CA ASN A 278 -15.86 -4.37 -56.80
C ASN A 278 -16.07 -4.05 -55.30
N LEU A 279 -15.14 -3.32 -54.68
CA LEU A 279 -15.15 -2.98 -53.25
C LEU A 279 -16.49 -2.38 -52.78
N ASP A 280 -17.01 -1.39 -53.52
CA ASP A 280 -18.20 -0.65 -53.11
C ASP A 280 -19.47 -1.53 -53.20
N HIS A 281 -19.51 -2.51 -54.10
CA HIS A 281 -20.58 -3.50 -54.22
C HIS A 281 -20.48 -4.60 -53.13
N PHE A 282 -19.27 -5.10 -52.87
CA PHE A 282 -18.99 -6.02 -51.77
C PHE A 282 -19.45 -5.44 -50.42
N LEU A 283 -19.13 -4.18 -50.13
CA LEU A 283 -19.53 -3.50 -48.90
C LEU A 283 -21.06 -3.38 -48.76
N GLN A 284 -21.79 -3.18 -49.86
CA GLN A 284 -23.27 -3.18 -49.83
C GLN A 284 -23.83 -4.56 -49.46
N LYS A 285 -23.29 -5.65 -50.00
CA LYS A 285 -23.68 -7.02 -49.64
C LYS A 285 -23.40 -7.32 -48.16
N VAL A 286 -22.22 -6.95 -47.66
CA VAL A 286 -21.83 -7.15 -46.25
C VAL A 286 -22.78 -6.44 -45.29
N ARG A 287 -23.19 -5.19 -45.57
CA ARG A 287 -24.17 -4.45 -44.75
C ARG A 287 -25.50 -5.19 -44.58
N GLY A 288 -25.90 -6.03 -45.53
CA GLY A 288 -27.14 -6.82 -45.46
C GLY A 288 -27.09 -8.03 -44.50
N LEU A 289 -25.94 -8.32 -43.89
CA LEU A 289 -25.75 -9.48 -43.01
C LEU A 289 -26.15 -9.24 -41.55
N GLY A 290 -26.28 -7.98 -41.14
CA GLY A 290 -26.52 -7.59 -39.76
C GLY A 290 -26.80 -6.10 -39.61
N GLU A 291 -26.71 -5.63 -38.38
CA GLU A 291 -26.86 -4.23 -38.04
C GLU A 291 -25.50 -3.53 -38.10
N LEU A 292 -25.36 -2.56 -39.00
CA LEU A 292 -24.12 -1.80 -39.16
C LEU A 292 -23.92 -0.84 -37.97
N LYS A 293 -22.88 -1.07 -37.17
CA LYS A 293 -22.50 -0.17 -36.06
C LYS A 293 -21.59 0.96 -36.52
N ASN A 294 -20.61 0.63 -37.35
CA ASN A 294 -19.62 1.57 -37.87
C ASN A 294 -19.13 1.15 -39.26
N GLN A 295 -18.78 2.12 -40.10
CA GLN A 295 -18.05 1.88 -41.33
C GLN A 295 -17.14 3.06 -41.66
N THR A 296 -15.87 2.77 -41.91
CA THR A 296 -14.91 3.73 -42.49
C THR A 296 -14.43 3.21 -43.85
N LEU A 297 -14.31 4.10 -44.83
CA LEU A 297 -13.74 3.83 -46.14
C LEU A 297 -12.64 4.85 -46.41
N GLY A 298 -11.42 4.38 -46.61
CA GLY A 298 -10.24 5.17 -46.96
C GLY A 298 -9.81 4.92 -48.39
N THR A 299 -9.33 5.97 -49.06
CA THR A 299 -8.67 5.88 -50.37
C THR A 299 -7.45 6.78 -50.32
N GLU A 300 -6.28 6.23 -50.62
CA GLU A 300 -5.00 6.92 -50.62
C GLU A 300 -4.40 6.91 -52.03
N ASP A 301 -3.99 8.06 -52.54
CA ASP A 301 -3.35 8.19 -53.85
C ASP A 301 -1.82 8.17 -53.68
N VAL A 302 -1.22 6.99 -53.93
CA VAL A 302 0.23 6.79 -53.84
C VAL A 302 0.93 6.99 -55.19
N THR A 303 0.22 7.43 -56.24
CA THR A 303 0.74 7.56 -57.61
C THR A 303 2.06 8.35 -57.68
N LYS A 304 2.13 9.49 -56.99
CA LYS A 304 3.33 10.33 -56.98
C LYS A 304 4.51 9.63 -56.28
N ALA A 305 4.28 9.02 -55.12
CA ALA A 305 5.32 8.34 -54.35
C ALA A 305 5.85 7.12 -55.09
N TYR A 306 4.95 6.32 -55.68
CA TYR A 306 5.27 5.15 -56.49
C TYR A 306 6.19 5.51 -57.66
N PHE A 307 5.84 6.51 -58.47
CA PHE A 307 6.66 6.89 -59.63
C PHE A 307 7.97 7.59 -59.25
N ASP A 308 8.04 8.31 -58.12
CA ASP A 308 9.31 8.84 -57.60
C ASP A 308 10.26 7.70 -57.18
N THR A 309 9.78 6.72 -56.41
CA THR A 309 10.58 5.56 -56.00
C THR A 309 11.02 4.72 -57.20
N ASP A 310 10.17 4.49 -58.21
CA ASP A 310 10.55 3.80 -59.45
C ASP A 310 11.63 4.55 -60.25
N ALA A 311 11.51 5.88 -60.39
CA ALA A 311 12.54 6.70 -61.03
C ALA A 311 13.86 6.68 -60.26
N ARG A 312 13.80 6.75 -58.92
CA ARG A 312 14.98 6.65 -58.04
C ARG A 312 15.64 5.27 -58.10
N LEU A 313 14.86 4.20 -58.15
CA LEU A 313 15.34 2.82 -58.32
C LEU A 313 16.08 2.64 -59.65
N LYS A 314 15.52 3.14 -60.75
CA LYS A 314 16.18 3.11 -62.08
C LYS A 314 17.52 3.85 -62.05
N ASN A 315 17.56 5.02 -61.42
CA ASN A 315 18.81 5.78 -61.25
C ASN A 315 19.83 5.05 -60.35
N ALA A 316 19.37 4.37 -59.29
CA ALA A 316 20.23 3.59 -58.41
C ALA A 316 20.85 2.38 -59.12
N HIS A 317 20.11 1.66 -59.97
CA HIS A 317 20.67 0.58 -60.81
C HIS A 317 21.73 1.10 -61.81
N VAL A 318 21.52 2.29 -62.40
CA VAL A 318 22.55 2.92 -63.25
C VAL A 318 23.80 3.28 -62.44
N MET A 319 23.65 3.72 -61.19
CA MET A 319 24.78 3.96 -60.28
C MET A 319 25.49 2.66 -59.89
N GLU A 320 24.73 1.60 -59.56
CA GLU A 320 25.26 0.27 -59.24
C GLU A 320 26.16 -0.24 -60.36
N GLN A 321 25.68 -0.19 -61.62
CA GLN A 321 26.44 -0.67 -62.76
C GLN A 321 27.72 0.16 -63.00
N ARG A 322 27.67 1.48 -62.81
CA ARG A 322 28.87 2.34 -62.87
C ARG A 322 29.88 2.01 -61.77
N LEU A 323 29.43 1.69 -60.56
CA LEU A 323 30.30 1.25 -59.46
C LEU A 323 30.93 -0.12 -59.79
N ILE A 324 30.14 -1.07 -60.28
CA ILE A 324 30.61 -2.39 -60.75
C ILE A 324 31.64 -2.25 -61.88
N ASP A 325 31.41 -1.39 -62.87
CA ASP A 325 32.34 -1.19 -63.99
C ASP A 325 33.63 -0.47 -63.54
N MET A 326 33.57 0.41 -62.54
CA MET A 326 34.76 0.94 -61.88
C MET A 326 35.55 -0.14 -61.14
N LEU A 327 34.91 -1.12 -60.49
CA LEU A 327 35.60 -2.25 -59.85
C LEU A 327 36.28 -3.16 -60.89
N LYS A 328 35.65 -3.39 -62.06
CA LYS A 328 36.24 -4.18 -63.16
C LYS A 328 37.46 -3.51 -63.81
N THR A 329 37.49 -2.18 -63.87
CA THR A 329 38.47 -1.42 -64.68
C THR A 329 39.60 -0.78 -63.88
N LYS A 330 39.46 -0.61 -62.55
CA LYS A 330 40.49 0.02 -61.71
C LYS A 330 41.57 -0.96 -61.24
N THR A 331 42.80 -0.75 -61.71
CA THR A 331 44.04 -1.32 -61.17
C THR A 331 44.72 -0.38 -60.15
N GLY A 332 43.92 0.21 -59.25
CA GLY A 332 44.32 1.30 -58.35
C GLY A 332 44.77 0.87 -56.94
N LYS A 333 44.86 1.84 -56.02
CA LYS A 333 45.18 1.58 -54.60
C LYS A 333 44.04 0.83 -53.90
N VAL A 334 44.38 -0.06 -52.97
CA VAL A 334 43.42 -0.86 -52.19
C VAL A 334 42.42 0.02 -51.41
N SER A 335 42.84 1.20 -50.96
CA SER A 335 41.97 2.20 -50.31
C SER A 335 40.75 2.59 -51.16
N ASP A 336 40.98 2.74 -52.46
CA ASP A 336 40.01 3.29 -53.41
C ASP A 336 39.02 2.19 -53.83
N LEU A 337 39.51 0.94 -53.91
CA LEU A 337 38.69 -0.25 -54.09
C LEU A 337 37.72 -0.43 -52.92
N LEU A 338 38.24 -0.42 -51.68
CA LEU A 338 37.44 -0.52 -50.45
C LEU A 338 36.43 0.62 -50.29
N GLN A 339 36.63 1.78 -50.93
CA GLN A 339 35.64 2.86 -50.94
C GLN A 339 34.53 2.61 -51.96
N VAL A 340 34.87 2.15 -53.17
CA VAL A 340 33.87 1.79 -54.19
C VAL A 340 33.03 0.59 -53.73
N GLU A 341 33.61 -0.40 -53.05
CA GLU A 341 32.88 -1.53 -52.47
C GLU A 341 31.89 -1.09 -51.38
N ARG A 342 32.26 -0.15 -50.51
CA ARG A 342 31.36 0.42 -49.50
C ARG A 342 30.18 1.17 -50.11
N GLU A 343 30.42 2.01 -51.12
CA GLU A 343 29.32 2.69 -51.83
C GLU A 343 28.46 1.71 -52.63
N LEU A 344 29.04 0.66 -53.21
CA LEU A 344 28.27 -0.40 -53.89
C LEU A 344 27.35 -1.14 -52.91
N GLY A 345 27.84 -1.46 -51.71
CA GLY A 345 27.01 -2.02 -50.64
C GLY A 345 25.85 -1.10 -50.25
N ARG A 346 26.14 0.19 -50.06
CA ARG A 346 25.13 1.21 -49.73
C ARG A 346 24.06 1.36 -50.83
N VAL A 347 24.48 1.40 -52.10
CA VAL A 347 23.56 1.50 -53.25
C VAL A 347 22.70 0.24 -53.40
N ARG A 348 23.23 -0.94 -53.12
CA ARG A 348 22.44 -2.18 -53.10
C ARG A 348 21.40 -2.21 -52.00
N GLU A 349 21.77 -1.77 -50.80
CA GLU A 349 20.83 -1.63 -49.68
C GLU A 349 19.69 -0.64 -50.02
N ASP A 350 20.00 0.49 -50.66
CA ASP A 350 19.00 1.44 -51.15
C ASP A 350 18.09 0.82 -52.24
N ILE A 351 18.66 0.05 -53.18
CA ILE A 351 17.93 -0.68 -54.23
C ILE A 351 16.94 -1.68 -53.61
N GLU A 352 17.39 -2.53 -52.68
CA GLU A 352 16.57 -3.54 -52.03
C GLU A 352 15.40 -2.91 -51.26
N LYS A 353 15.64 -1.80 -50.56
CA LYS A 353 14.58 -1.02 -49.88
C LYS A 353 13.54 -0.49 -50.87
N MET A 354 13.96 0.20 -51.93
CA MET A 354 13.05 0.78 -52.93
C MET A 354 12.27 -0.31 -53.70
N GLN A 355 12.89 -1.45 -54.00
CA GLN A 355 12.20 -2.61 -54.57
C GLN A 355 11.15 -3.19 -53.60
N GLY A 356 11.46 -3.24 -52.30
CA GLY A 356 10.52 -3.63 -51.25
C GLY A 356 9.32 -2.69 -51.15
N GLU A 357 9.54 -1.37 -51.19
CA GLU A 357 8.50 -0.34 -51.17
C GLU A 357 7.56 -0.44 -52.37
N LEU A 358 8.09 -0.56 -53.60
CA LEU A 358 7.27 -0.71 -54.80
C LEU A 358 6.43 -2.00 -54.76
N LYS A 359 7.04 -3.12 -54.37
CA LYS A 359 6.34 -4.41 -54.21
C LYS A 359 5.25 -4.34 -53.15
N TYR A 360 5.46 -3.60 -52.06
CA TYR A 360 4.44 -3.34 -51.06
C TYR A 360 3.27 -2.56 -51.66
N TRP A 361 3.50 -1.41 -52.30
CA TRP A 361 2.43 -0.62 -52.93
C TRP A 361 1.69 -1.39 -54.03
N ASP A 362 2.38 -2.15 -54.87
CA ASP A 362 1.71 -3.00 -55.86
C ASP A 362 0.75 -4.01 -55.21
N SER A 363 1.12 -4.61 -54.09
CA SER A 363 0.25 -5.52 -53.35
C SER A 363 -0.97 -4.83 -52.69
N GLN A 364 -0.88 -3.53 -52.41
CA GLN A 364 -1.94 -2.71 -51.81
C GLN A 364 -2.85 -2.06 -52.87
N VAL A 365 -2.35 -1.84 -54.08
CA VAL A 365 -3.13 -1.33 -55.22
C VAL A 365 -3.86 -2.47 -55.94
N GLN A 366 -3.29 -3.68 -55.98
CA GLN A 366 -3.94 -4.84 -56.62
C GLN A 366 -5.23 -5.29 -55.92
N PHE A 367 -5.30 -5.15 -54.58
CA PHE A 367 -6.45 -5.58 -53.79
C PHE A 367 -6.82 -4.53 -52.75
N ALA A 368 -8.10 -4.15 -52.72
CA ALA A 368 -8.65 -3.43 -51.59
C ALA A 368 -8.76 -4.36 -50.37
N THR A 369 -8.33 -3.87 -49.20
CA THR A 369 -8.39 -4.64 -47.94
C THR A 369 -9.62 -4.22 -47.13
N VAL A 370 -10.50 -5.18 -46.84
CA VAL A 370 -11.70 -4.98 -46.03
C VAL A 370 -11.58 -5.76 -44.72
N THR A 371 -11.55 -5.03 -43.61
CA THR A 371 -11.50 -5.59 -42.26
C THR A 371 -12.90 -5.53 -41.65
N ILE A 372 -13.53 -6.69 -41.50
CA ILE A 372 -14.91 -6.83 -41.00
C ILE A 372 -14.84 -7.37 -39.57
N SER A 373 -15.16 -6.51 -38.59
CA SER A 373 -15.37 -6.89 -37.20
C SER A 373 -16.81 -7.35 -37.01
N LEU A 374 -17.00 -8.56 -36.50
CA LEU A 374 -18.30 -9.20 -36.29
C LEU A 374 -18.52 -9.47 -34.81
N ALA A 375 -19.70 -9.10 -34.32
CA ALA A 375 -20.16 -9.33 -32.96
C ALA A 375 -21.56 -9.95 -32.99
N GLU A 376 -21.81 -11.05 -32.27
CA GLU A 376 -23.18 -11.55 -32.13
C GLU A 376 -24.04 -10.61 -31.26
N LYS A 377 -25.36 -10.61 -31.49
CA LYS A 377 -26.31 -9.87 -30.65
C LYS A 377 -26.20 -10.31 -29.18
N ASP A 378 -26.52 -9.40 -28.27
CA ASP A 378 -26.61 -9.65 -26.81
C ASP A 378 -25.29 -10.08 -26.15
N MET A 379 -24.13 -9.71 -26.71
CA MET A 379 -22.81 -10.02 -26.13
C MET A 379 -22.60 -9.50 -24.70
N GLU A 380 -23.34 -8.47 -24.27
CA GLU A 380 -23.26 -7.90 -22.93
C GLU A 380 -24.13 -8.64 -21.89
N GLU A 381 -25.04 -9.51 -22.33
CA GLU A 381 -25.84 -10.31 -21.42
C GLU A 381 -25.01 -11.42 -20.76
N PRO A 382 -24.99 -11.51 -19.42
CA PRO A 382 -24.33 -12.60 -18.74
C PRO A 382 -25.17 -13.87 -18.80
N ALA A 383 -24.56 -15.00 -19.15
CA ALA A 383 -25.26 -16.29 -19.15
C ALA A 383 -25.57 -16.82 -17.74
N ALA A 384 -24.84 -16.36 -16.74
CA ALA A 384 -25.05 -16.71 -15.34
C ALA A 384 -24.52 -15.61 -14.40
N PHE A 385 -25.09 -15.57 -13.19
CA PHE A 385 -24.51 -14.86 -12.06
C PHE A 385 -23.90 -15.87 -11.09
N LEU A 386 -22.63 -15.70 -10.75
CA LEU A 386 -21.99 -16.37 -9.62
C LEU A 386 -22.14 -15.52 -8.36
N LEU A 387 -22.75 -16.07 -7.31
CA LEU A 387 -22.61 -15.51 -5.97
C LEU A 387 -21.33 -16.07 -5.35
N LYS A 388 -20.35 -15.19 -5.15
CA LYS A 388 -19.20 -15.46 -4.31
C LYS A 388 -19.54 -15.01 -2.89
N GLU A 389 -19.29 -15.88 -1.92
CA GLU A 389 -19.54 -15.58 -0.52
C GLU A 389 -18.23 -15.66 0.25
N ARG A 390 -17.90 -14.58 0.97
CA ARG A 390 -16.74 -14.51 1.86
C ARG A 390 -17.22 -14.27 3.27
N SER A 391 -16.95 -15.22 4.15
CA SER A 391 -17.28 -15.14 5.57
C SER A 391 -16.00 -14.96 6.39
N GLN A 392 -16.02 -14.01 7.33
CA GLN A 392 -14.97 -13.79 8.32
C GLN A 392 -15.51 -14.18 9.69
N LEU A 393 -14.78 -15.02 10.42
CA LEU A 393 -15.16 -15.54 11.72
C LEU A 393 -14.01 -15.39 12.72
N ALA A 394 -14.16 -14.51 13.70
CA ALA A 394 -13.22 -14.38 14.81
C ALA A 394 -13.73 -15.16 16.03
N LEU A 395 -12.89 -16.02 16.58
CA LEU A 395 -13.17 -16.88 17.73
C LEU A 395 -12.17 -16.63 18.87
N TYR A 396 -12.67 -16.56 20.10
CA TYR A 396 -11.86 -16.74 21.30
C TYR A 396 -11.99 -18.18 21.83
N ALA A 397 -10.85 -18.80 22.12
CA ALA A 397 -10.78 -20.14 22.68
C ALA A 397 -9.79 -20.19 23.87
N PRO A 398 -10.02 -21.06 24.88
CA PRO A 398 -9.05 -21.27 25.95
C PRO A 398 -7.80 -22.00 25.45
N ASP A 399 -7.97 -22.97 24.53
CA ASP A 399 -6.90 -23.71 23.86
C ASP A 399 -6.98 -23.51 22.34
N VAL A 400 -6.16 -22.59 21.84
CA VAL A 400 -6.09 -22.23 20.42
C VAL A 400 -5.57 -23.39 19.56
N GLU A 401 -4.67 -24.22 20.10
CA GLU A 401 -4.03 -25.30 19.34
C GLU A 401 -4.97 -26.51 19.18
N LYS A 402 -5.75 -26.83 20.23
CA LYS A 402 -6.84 -27.80 20.10
C LYS A 402 -7.86 -27.34 19.05
N ILE A 403 -8.38 -26.12 19.14
CA ILE A 403 -9.40 -25.66 18.19
C ILE A 403 -8.86 -25.55 16.75
N TYR A 404 -7.60 -25.16 16.58
CA TYR A 404 -6.92 -25.20 15.28
C TYR A 404 -6.89 -26.61 14.68
N ASN A 405 -6.58 -27.64 15.48
CA ASN A 405 -6.60 -29.03 15.04
C ASN A 405 -8.04 -29.55 14.80
N ASP A 406 -9.00 -29.17 15.64
CA ASP A 406 -10.42 -29.50 15.46
C ASP A 406 -10.95 -28.92 14.13
N VAL A 407 -10.64 -27.65 13.80
CA VAL A 407 -10.96 -27.03 12.49
C VAL A 407 -10.23 -27.76 11.35
N LYS A 408 -8.95 -28.12 11.53
CA LYS A 408 -8.18 -28.86 10.52
C LYS A 408 -8.79 -30.23 10.19
N SER A 409 -9.41 -30.88 11.18
CA SER A 409 -10.11 -32.16 11.02
C SER A 409 -11.39 -32.09 10.19
N LEU A 410 -11.93 -30.88 9.92
CA LEU A 410 -13.13 -30.68 9.10
C LEU A 410 -12.90 -30.86 7.59
N THR A 411 -11.67 -31.12 7.17
CA THR A 411 -11.31 -31.33 5.76
C THR A 411 -12.08 -32.50 5.15
N SER A 412 -12.73 -32.29 4.01
CA SER A 412 -13.51 -33.29 3.28
C SER A 412 -13.35 -33.10 1.76
N GLN A 413 -14.00 -33.92 0.93
CA GLN A 413 -14.03 -33.67 -0.52
C GLN A 413 -14.66 -32.31 -0.89
N LYS A 414 -15.52 -31.77 -0.01
CA LYS A 414 -16.26 -30.52 -0.18
C LYS A 414 -15.75 -29.36 0.68
N VAL A 415 -14.88 -29.65 1.66
CA VAL A 415 -14.29 -28.69 2.60
C VAL A 415 -12.77 -28.72 2.45
N GLN A 416 -12.22 -27.71 1.78
CA GLN A 416 -10.80 -27.65 1.40
C GLN A 416 -10.11 -26.52 2.15
N ILE A 417 -9.12 -26.84 2.98
CA ILE A 417 -8.33 -25.85 3.70
C ILE A 417 -7.27 -25.29 2.76
N THR A 418 -7.32 -23.98 2.48
CA THR A 418 -6.37 -23.29 1.60
C THR A 418 -5.17 -22.72 2.36
N ASN A 419 -5.38 -22.29 3.60
CA ASN A 419 -4.31 -21.83 4.48
C ASN A 419 -4.61 -22.27 5.92
N ALA A 420 -3.57 -22.65 6.67
CA ALA A 420 -3.66 -23.03 8.07
C ALA A 420 -2.33 -22.70 8.75
N GLN A 421 -2.35 -21.70 9.62
CA GLN A 421 -1.18 -21.19 10.33
C GLN A 421 -1.46 -21.09 11.82
N LEU A 422 -0.54 -21.60 12.63
CA LEU A 422 -0.52 -21.44 14.08
C LEU A 422 0.65 -20.54 14.44
N ASN A 423 0.36 -19.31 14.84
CA ASN A 423 1.34 -18.30 15.18
C ASN A 423 1.58 -18.31 16.69
N ARG A 424 2.85 -18.31 17.10
CA ARG A 424 3.28 -18.10 18.48
C ARG A 424 4.23 -16.92 18.50
N ASP A 425 3.86 -15.85 19.19
CA ASP A 425 4.73 -14.67 19.29
C ASP A 425 5.76 -14.81 20.42
N TYR A 426 6.77 -13.94 20.44
CA TYR A 426 7.82 -13.91 21.46
C TYR A 426 7.31 -13.61 22.89
N SER A 427 6.05 -13.15 23.04
CA SER A 427 5.41 -12.95 24.34
C SER A 427 4.61 -14.19 24.81
N GLY A 428 4.67 -15.30 24.06
CA GLY A 428 3.96 -16.54 24.37
C GLY A 428 2.47 -16.51 24.02
N ARG A 429 2.00 -15.48 23.30
CA ARG A 429 0.63 -15.46 22.78
C ARG A 429 0.54 -16.40 21.58
N ILE A 430 -0.50 -17.22 21.61
CA ILE A 430 -0.84 -18.16 20.54
C ILE A 430 -2.09 -17.61 19.84
N SER A 431 -2.04 -17.55 18.51
CA SER A 431 -3.20 -17.31 17.65
C SER A 431 -3.13 -18.26 16.45
N ALA A 432 -4.26 -18.54 15.82
CA ALA A 432 -4.30 -19.32 14.60
C ALA A 432 -5.15 -18.61 13.54
N GLN A 433 -4.79 -18.81 12.27
CA GLN A 433 -5.56 -18.36 11.13
C GLN A 433 -5.77 -19.53 10.18
N VAL A 434 -7.02 -19.77 9.79
CA VAL A 434 -7.40 -20.86 8.89
C VAL A 434 -8.34 -20.33 7.81
N SER A 435 -7.97 -20.50 6.55
CA SER A 435 -8.79 -20.17 5.38
C SER A 435 -9.33 -21.47 4.79
N VAL A 436 -10.64 -21.54 4.57
CA VAL A 436 -11.35 -22.74 4.13
C VAL A 436 -12.27 -22.41 2.97
N LEU A 437 -12.19 -23.18 1.88
CA LEU A 437 -13.14 -23.18 0.79
C LEU A 437 -14.16 -24.30 1.01
N ILE A 438 -15.44 -23.93 1.12
CA ILE A 438 -16.55 -24.84 1.45
C ILE A 438 -17.53 -24.89 0.28
N ALA A 439 -18.02 -26.07 -0.08
CA ALA A 439 -19.09 -26.22 -1.06
C ALA A 439 -20.39 -25.56 -0.54
N PRO A 440 -21.15 -24.83 -1.38
CA PRO A 440 -22.27 -23.99 -0.94
C PRO A 440 -23.45 -24.77 -0.32
N GLU A 441 -23.51 -26.09 -0.48
CA GLU A 441 -24.49 -26.95 0.20
C GLU A 441 -24.09 -27.35 1.63
N GLU A 442 -22.83 -27.17 2.01
CA GLU A 442 -22.29 -27.52 3.35
C GLU A 442 -21.81 -26.31 4.15
N SER A 443 -21.83 -25.11 3.57
CA SER A 443 -21.37 -23.86 4.21
C SER A 443 -22.01 -23.63 5.57
N ASP A 444 -23.34 -23.67 5.65
CA ASP A 444 -24.08 -23.32 6.86
C ASP A 444 -23.78 -24.31 8.00
N ALA A 445 -23.69 -25.61 7.68
CA ALA A 445 -23.36 -26.66 8.65
C ALA A 445 -21.91 -26.57 9.15
N VAL A 446 -20.95 -26.30 8.27
CA VAL A 446 -19.54 -26.13 8.63
C VAL A 446 -19.35 -24.85 9.45
N ILE A 447 -19.93 -23.72 9.03
CA ILE A 447 -19.88 -22.44 9.76
C ILE A 447 -20.51 -22.60 11.14
N ALA A 448 -21.67 -23.26 11.27
CA ALA A 448 -22.30 -23.53 12.57
C ALA A 448 -21.42 -24.41 13.46
N ARG A 449 -20.80 -25.46 12.91
CA ARG A 449 -19.87 -26.33 13.65
C ARG A 449 -18.64 -25.57 14.14
N VAL A 450 -18.02 -24.74 13.30
CA VAL A 450 -16.86 -23.91 13.67
C VAL A 450 -17.24 -22.86 14.72
N LYS A 451 -18.40 -22.19 14.59
CA LYS A 451 -18.95 -21.29 15.61
C LYS A 451 -19.15 -21.99 16.97
N GLY A 452 -19.43 -23.29 16.98
CA GLY A 452 -19.55 -24.09 18.21
C GLY A 452 -18.23 -24.48 18.88
N LEU A 453 -17.07 -24.25 18.25
CA LEU A 453 -15.75 -24.63 18.79
C LEU A 453 -15.17 -23.58 19.77
N GLY A 454 -15.69 -22.36 19.78
CA GLY A 454 -15.19 -21.27 20.64
C GLY A 454 -16.24 -20.16 20.79
N ARG A 455 -15.90 -19.09 21.52
CA ARG A 455 -16.77 -17.91 21.62
C ARG A 455 -16.61 -17.05 20.38
N VAL A 456 -17.71 -16.69 19.73
CA VAL A 456 -17.70 -15.80 18.55
C VAL A 456 -17.46 -14.36 19.00
N GLU A 457 -16.34 -13.76 18.59
CA GLU A 457 -16.09 -12.32 18.72
C GLU A 457 -16.86 -11.54 17.65
N ASN A 458 -16.71 -11.98 16.40
CA ASN A 458 -17.32 -11.35 15.24
C ASN A 458 -17.58 -12.39 14.17
N PHE A 459 -18.72 -12.27 13.50
CA PHE A 459 -19.03 -12.99 12.27
C PHE A 459 -19.61 -12.02 11.25
N GLN A 460 -18.96 -11.93 10.09
CA GLN A 460 -19.40 -11.08 8.97
C GLN A 460 -19.39 -11.91 7.69
N THR A 461 -20.42 -11.73 6.87
CA THR A 461 -20.53 -12.38 5.56
C THR A 461 -20.73 -11.31 4.50
N GLN A 462 -19.92 -11.39 3.44
CA GLN A 462 -19.98 -10.52 2.28
C GLN A 462 -20.35 -11.36 1.06
N THR A 463 -21.42 -10.98 0.36
CA THR A 463 -21.88 -11.66 -0.86
C THR A 463 -21.66 -10.76 -2.07
N GLU A 464 -20.88 -11.23 -3.02
CA GLU A 464 -20.51 -10.54 -4.25
C GLU A 464 -21.18 -11.26 -5.44
N ARG A 465 -22.01 -10.56 -6.22
CA ARG A 465 -22.64 -11.12 -7.43
C ARG A 465 -21.80 -10.77 -8.65
N VAL A 466 -21.11 -11.77 -9.22
CA VAL A 466 -20.24 -11.62 -10.39
C VAL A 466 -20.94 -12.16 -11.64
N ALA A 467 -20.98 -11.36 -12.69
CA ALA A 467 -21.51 -11.72 -13.99
C ALA A 467 -20.55 -12.65 -14.76
N GLN A 468 -21.06 -13.71 -15.39
CA GLN A 468 -20.27 -14.58 -16.28
C GLN A 468 -20.59 -14.27 -17.75
N GLY A 469 -19.58 -13.77 -18.48
CA GLY A 469 -19.62 -13.61 -19.94
C GLY A 469 -20.29 -12.33 -20.44
N GLY A 470 -20.63 -11.39 -19.56
CA GLY A 470 -21.23 -10.10 -19.89
C GLY A 470 -21.15 -9.14 -18.70
N THR A 471 -21.61 -7.91 -18.88
CA THR A 471 -21.60 -6.83 -17.85
C THR A 471 -23.00 -6.29 -17.51
N GLY A 472 -24.02 -6.67 -18.28
CA GLY A 472 -25.40 -6.21 -18.07
C GLY A 472 -26.15 -6.94 -16.95
N MET A 473 -27.38 -6.49 -16.68
CA MET A 473 -28.37 -7.26 -15.92
C MET A 473 -29.23 -8.06 -16.89
N SER A 474 -29.39 -9.37 -16.66
CA SER A 474 -30.32 -10.21 -17.42
C SER A 474 -31.25 -10.94 -16.45
N GLU A 475 -32.56 -10.83 -16.67
CA GLU A 475 -33.59 -11.50 -15.85
C GLU A 475 -33.55 -13.03 -16.01
N ASN A 476 -33.02 -13.51 -17.14
CA ASN A 476 -32.93 -14.92 -17.49
C ASN A 476 -31.63 -15.60 -17.01
N ALA A 477 -30.67 -14.83 -16.50
CA ALA A 477 -29.36 -15.33 -16.08
C ALA A 477 -29.47 -16.24 -14.84
N LYS A 478 -29.12 -17.52 -15.01
CA LYS A 478 -29.19 -18.50 -13.92
C LYS A 478 -28.20 -18.12 -12.81
N THR A 479 -28.72 -18.01 -11.60
CA THR A 479 -27.92 -17.71 -10.42
C THR A 479 -27.33 -19.00 -9.85
N LYS A 480 -26.00 -19.09 -9.76
CA LYS A 480 -25.26 -20.21 -9.15
C LYS A 480 -24.46 -19.68 -7.95
N ARG A 481 -24.36 -20.47 -6.88
CA ARG A 481 -23.43 -20.18 -5.78
C ARG A 481 -22.05 -20.76 -6.11
N ASP A 482 -21.00 -19.98 -5.89
CA ASP A 482 -19.62 -20.44 -5.91
C ASP A 482 -19.27 -21.10 -4.57
N LYS A 483 -18.04 -21.61 -4.40
CA LYS A 483 -17.54 -22.03 -3.09
C LYS A 483 -17.50 -20.84 -2.12
N VAL A 484 -17.86 -21.09 -0.87
CA VAL A 484 -17.80 -20.11 0.22
C VAL A 484 -16.39 -20.06 0.78
N GLU A 485 -15.80 -18.87 0.85
CA GLU A 485 -14.49 -18.62 1.45
C GLU A 485 -14.67 -18.22 2.93
N LEU A 486 -14.43 -19.15 3.85
CA LEU A 486 -14.47 -18.91 5.28
C LEU A 486 -13.07 -18.66 5.83
N ASN A 487 -12.82 -17.43 6.29
CA ASN A 487 -11.60 -17.02 6.96
C ASN A 487 -11.82 -17.00 8.48
N ILE A 488 -11.13 -17.88 9.19
CA ILE A 488 -11.26 -18.11 10.63
C ILE A 488 -10.01 -17.57 11.33
N THR A 489 -10.19 -16.69 12.31
CA THR A 489 -9.13 -16.24 13.22
C THR A 489 -9.44 -16.74 14.62
N ILE A 490 -8.49 -17.43 15.25
CA ILE A 490 -8.64 -18.00 16.60
C ILE A 490 -7.62 -17.33 17.52
N SER A 491 -8.11 -16.68 18.57
CA SER A 491 -7.31 -15.98 19.58
C SER A 491 -7.57 -16.56 20.98
N ARG A 492 -6.70 -16.29 21.94
CA ARG A 492 -6.92 -16.76 23.32
C ARG A 492 -7.87 -15.83 24.08
N GLU A 493 -8.80 -16.37 24.88
CA GLU A 493 -9.73 -15.60 25.74
C GLU A 493 -9.05 -14.49 26.59
N GLU A 494 -7.79 -14.69 26.98
CA GLU A 494 -7.01 -13.73 27.78
C GLU A 494 -6.70 -12.42 27.02
N GLN A 495 -6.74 -12.46 25.68
CA GLN A 495 -6.45 -11.34 24.78
C GLN A 495 -7.73 -10.55 24.43
N GLU A 496 -8.91 -11.10 24.74
CA GLU A 496 -10.20 -10.47 24.50
C GLU A 496 -10.30 -9.13 25.24
N GLN A 497 -10.74 -8.08 24.54
CA GLN A 497 -10.98 -6.77 25.13
C GLN A 497 -12.30 -6.78 25.88
N ALA A 498 -12.35 -6.17 27.06
CA ALA A 498 -13.59 -6.07 27.82
C ALA A 498 -14.61 -5.15 27.12
N LEU A 499 -15.82 -5.65 26.90
CA LEU A 499 -16.94 -4.89 26.36
C LEU A 499 -17.39 -3.80 27.34
N GLN A 500 -17.23 -4.07 28.63
CA GLN A 500 -17.51 -3.13 29.71
C GLN A 500 -16.39 -3.13 30.75
N GLN A 501 -15.94 -1.94 31.13
CA GLN A 501 -15.00 -1.72 32.23
C GLN A 501 -15.73 -1.00 33.35
N THR A 502 -15.69 -1.57 34.56
CA THR A 502 -16.31 -0.98 35.75
C THR A 502 -15.25 -0.75 36.81
N SER A 503 -15.22 0.44 37.40
CA SER A 503 -14.44 0.72 38.61
C SER A 503 -15.36 1.21 39.72
N LEU A 504 -15.16 0.71 40.93
CA LEU A 504 -15.97 1.08 42.09
C LEU A 504 -15.16 0.97 43.38
N ARG A 505 -15.59 1.69 44.41
CA ARG A 505 -15.03 1.63 45.76
C ARG A 505 -16.06 1.08 46.74
N ILE A 506 -15.62 0.28 47.71
CA ILE A 506 -16.48 -0.24 48.79
C ILE A 506 -15.90 0.21 50.13
N ARG A 507 -16.65 1.03 50.87
CA ARG A 507 -16.29 1.43 52.23
C ARG A 507 -16.81 0.40 53.23
N THR A 508 -15.91 -0.13 54.05
CA THR A 508 -16.20 -1.17 55.08
C THR A 508 -15.54 -0.82 56.42
N SER A 509 -15.97 -1.49 57.49
CA SER A 509 -15.30 -1.50 58.80
C SER A 509 -14.15 -2.51 58.88
N SER A 510 -14.20 -3.59 58.09
CA SER A 510 -13.21 -4.68 58.05
C SER A 510 -12.85 -4.99 56.60
N VAL A 511 -11.60 -4.72 56.20
CA VAL A 511 -11.17 -4.83 54.80
C VAL A 511 -10.75 -6.25 54.45
N ASP A 512 -10.00 -6.93 55.32
CA ASP A 512 -9.53 -8.31 55.05
C ASP A 512 -10.70 -9.31 54.95
N GLU A 513 -11.67 -9.27 55.88
CA GLU A 513 -12.84 -10.16 55.85
C GLU A 513 -13.72 -9.91 54.62
N LYS A 514 -14.06 -8.64 54.34
CA LYS A 514 -14.88 -8.30 53.17
C LYS A 514 -14.16 -8.50 51.84
N ALA A 515 -12.83 -8.38 51.79
CA ALA A 515 -12.06 -8.79 50.62
C ALA A 515 -12.07 -10.32 50.42
N LYS A 516 -12.10 -11.13 51.48
CA LYS A 516 -12.25 -12.59 51.38
C LYS A 516 -13.66 -12.98 50.91
N GLU A 517 -14.71 -12.41 51.51
CA GLU A 517 -16.10 -12.60 51.07
C GLU A 517 -16.28 -12.22 49.59
N LEU A 518 -15.70 -11.09 49.17
CA LEU A 518 -15.74 -10.62 47.78
C LEU A 518 -15.10 -11.59 46.79
N ARG A 519 -13.99 -12.24 47.14
CA ARG A 519 -13.36 -13.27 46.28
C ARG A 519 -14.28 -14.48 46.11
N VAL A 520 -14.86 -14.98 47.20
CA VAL A 520 -15.80 -16.12 47.17
C VAL A 520 -17.04 -15.79 46.34
N LEU A 521 -17.60 -14.58 46.49
CA LEU A 521 -18.73 -14.13 45.67
C LEU A 521 -18.35 -13.99 44.19
N ALA A 522 -17.19 -13.43 43.88
CA ALA A 522 -16.70 -13.31 42.51
C ALA A 522 -16.54 -14.67 41.83
N GLU A 523 -15.93 -15.65 42.50
CA GLU A 523 -15.74 -17.02 41.99
C GLU A 523 -17.08 -17.75 41.83
N LYS A 524 -18.00 -17.62 42.80
CA LYS A 524 -19.34 -18.21 42.76
C LYS A 524 -20.15 -17.72 41.56
N GLU A 525 -20.11 -16.41 41.28
CA GLU A 525 -20.79 -15.80 40.13
C GLU A 525 -19.97 -15.93 38.82
N GLY A 526 -19.01 -16.86 38.75
CA GLY A 526 -18.28 -17.22 37.53
C GLY A 526 -17.23 -16.20 37.06
N GLY A 527 -16.78 -15.30 37.96
CA GLY A 527 -15.71 -14.36 37.71
C GLY A 527 -14.32 -14.94 37.99
N ARG A 528 -13.36 -14.68 37.09
CA ARG A 528 -11.94 -15.02 37.27
C ARG A 528 -11.21 -13.80 37.86
N ILE A 529 -10.60 -13.96 39.03
CA ILE A 529 -9.78 -12.91 39.65
C ILE A 529 -8.47 -12.78 38.85
N ARG A 530 -8.12 -11.55 38.42
CA ARG A 530 -6.88 -11.24 37.68
C ARG A 530 -5.77 -10.76 38.61
N ASN A 531 -6.09 -9.93 39.60
CA ASN A 531 -5.15 -9.47 40.61
C ASN A 531 -5.88 -9.22 41.94
N SER A 532 -5.20 -9.46 43.05
CA SER A 532 -5.69 -9.11 44.37
C SER A 532 -4.52 -8.65 45.23
N THR A 533 -4.53 -7.39 45.64
CA THR A 533 -3.53 -6.82 46.55
C THR A 533 -4.19 -6.35 47.83
N PHE A 534 -3.49 -6.50 48.95
CA PHE A 534 -3.86 -5.96 50.25
C PHE A 534 -2.71 -5.09 50.77
N SER A 535 -3.03 -3.96 51.36
CA SER A 535 -2.06 -3.01 51.90
C SER A 535 -2.64 -2.28 53.10
N ARG A 536 -1.77 -1.88 54.03
CA ARG A 536 -2.11 -1.09 55.22
C ARG A 536 -1.16 0.10 55.27
N ASP A 537 -1.71 1.31 55.34
CA ASP A 537 -0.94 2.54 55.49
C ASP A 537 -0.30 2.62 56.88
N PRO A 538 0.81 3.39 57.04
CA PRO A 538 1.35 3.74 58.36
C PRO A 538 0.34 4.40 59.30
N ASP A 539 -0.64 5.12 58.73
CA ASP A 539 -1.75 5.76 59.45
C ASP A 539 -2.87 4.77 59.87
N GLY A 540 -2.66 3.46 59.71
CA GLY A 540 -3.60 2.40 60.10
C GLY A 540 -4.80 2.21 59.17
N ARG A 541 -4.83 2.86 58.00
CA ARG A 541 -5.87 2.65 56.98
C ARG A 541 -5.60 1.36 56.23
N GLU A 542 -6.64 0.59 55.93
CA GLU A 542 -6.53 -0.63 55.15
C GLU A 542 -7.19 -0.44 53.78
N PHE A 543 -6.58 -1.03 52.76
CA PHE A 543 -7.16 -1.08 51.43
C PHE A 543 -6.80 -2.38 50.71
N ALA A 544 -7.78 -2.93 50.00
CA ALA A 544 -7.62 -4.07 49.12
C ALA A 544 -8.08 -3.69 47.72
N ASN A 545 -7.25 -3.96 46.71
CA ASN A 545 -7.62 -3.82 45.31
C ASN A 545 -7.87 -5.21 44.74
N LEU A 546 -9.04 -5.43 44.14
CA LEU A 546 -9.40 -6.65 43.44
C LEU A 546 -9.76 -6.29 41.99
N SER A 547 -9.06 -6.88 41.03
CA SER A 547 -9.52 -6.86 39.63
C SER A 547 -9.97 -8.25 39.23
N LEU A 548 -11.15 -8.33 38.60
CA LEU A 548 -11.77 -9.57 38.15
C LEU A 548 -12.37 -9.40 36.75
N ARG A 549 -12.46 -10.49 36.00
CA ARG A 549 -13.09 -10.57 34.68
C ARG A 549 -14.23 -11.57 34.74
N MET A 550 -15.41 -11.21 34.26
CA MET A 550 -16.59 -12.10 34.24
C MET A 550 -17.46 -11.91 32.99
N PRO A 551 -18.31 -12.90 32.63
CA PRO A 551 -19.27 -12.74 31.54
C PRO A 551 -20.34 -11.68 31.87
N MET A 552 -20.72 -10.88 30.86
CA MET A 552 -21.75 -9.83 30.98
C MET A 552 -23.07 -10.32 31.57
N LYS A 553 -23.53 -11.55 31.23
CA LYS A 553 -24.73 -12.17 31.81
C LYS A 553 -24.73 -12.30 33.35
N ASN A 554 -23.55 -12.40 33.98
CA ASN A 554 -23.42 -12.53 35.44
C ASN A 554 -23.14 -11.18 36.14
N TYR A 555 -22.84 -10.11 35.36
CA TYR A 555 -22.47 -8.80 35.88
C TYR A 555 -23.55 -8.19 36.80
N SER A 556 -24.82 -8.29 36.42
CA SER A 556 -25.95 -7.75 37.19
C SER A 556 -26.09 -8.40 38.57
N VAL A 557 -25.91 -9.73 38.64
CA VAL A 557 -26.01 -10.52 39.87
C VAL A 557 -24.87 -10.18 40.84
N LEU A 558 -23.63 -10.03 40.32
CA LEU A 558 -22.52 -9.55 41.12
C LEU A 558 -22.81 -8.14 41.67
N MET A 559 -23.19 -7.19 40.82
CA MET A 559 -23.41 -5.80 41.23
C MET A 559 -24.51 -5.65 42.29
N GLN A 560 -25.55 -6.48 42.25
CA GLN A 560 -26.55 -6.56 43.33
C GLN A 560 -25.93 -7.08 44.63
N SER A 561 -25.11 -8.13 44.55
CA SER A 561 -24.43 -8.77 45.67
C SER A 561 -23.37 -7.87 46.34
N LEU A 562 -22.74 -6.94 45.61
CA LEU A 562 -21.76 -6.01 46.19
C LEU A 562 -22.33 -5.07 47.25
N ASN A 563 -23.65 -4.79 47.21
CA ASN A 563 -24.30 -3.89 48.17
C ASN A 563 -24.35 -4.46 49.61
N SER A 564 -24.18 -5.77 49.79
CA SER A 564 -24.14 -6.39 51.13
C SER A 564 -22.76 -6.33 51.80
N LEU A 565 -21.70 -6.01 51.03
CA LEU A 565 -20.31 -5.99 51.51
C LEU A 565 -19.90 -4.65 52.16
N GLY A 566 -20.63 -3.58 51.88
CA GLY A 566 -20.34 -2.25 52.41
C GLY A 566 -21.00 -1.14 51.58
N LYS A 567 -20.67 0.12 51.88
CA LYS A 567 -21.20 1.25 51.12
C LYS A 567 -20.42 1.40 49.81
N VAL A 568 -21.08 1.12 48.68
CA VAL A 568 -20.53 1.30 47.34
C VAL A 568 -20.49 2.79 46.98
N GLU A 569 -19.34 3.26 46.48
CA GLU A 569 -19.08 4.66 46.15
C GLU A 569 -18.22 4.76 44.87
N ASN A 570 -18.31 5.89 44.16
CA ASN A 570 -17.53 6.17 42.94
C ASN A 570 -17.62 5.08 41.87
N VAL A 571 -18.83 4.57 41.60
CA VAL A 571 -19.07 3.63 40.49
C VAL A 571 -18.93 4.39 39.17
N SER A 572 -17.96 3.97 38.36
CA SER A 572 -17.73 4.44 37.00
C SER A 572 -17.80 3.25 36.05
N VAL A 573 -18.66 3.34 35.04
CA VAL A 573 -18.86 2.29 34.02
C VAL A 573 -18.55 2.89 32.65
N GLN A 574 -17.64 2.25 31.93
CA GLN A 574 -17.34 2.53 30.52
C GLN A 574 -17.75 1.32 29.69
N ARG A 575 -18.61 1.51 28.69
CA ARG A 575 -19.02 0.48 27.73
C ARG A 575 -18.50 0.85 26.34
N GLN A 576 -18.07 -0.15 25.58
CA GLN A 576 -17.73 -0.01 24.17
C GLN A 576 -18.88 -0.53 23.29
N ASP A 577 -19.74 0.37 22.82
CA ASP A 577 -20.78 0.00 21.87
C ASP A 577 -20.15 -0.19 20.47
N ARG A 578 -20.15 -1.43 19.96
CA ARG A 578 -19.58 -1.79 18.65
C ARG A 578 -20.69 -2.01 17.64
N THR A 579 -20.92 -1.04 16.75
CA THR A 579 -21.94 -1.12 15.71
C THR A 579 -21.55 -2.06 14.57
N GLY A 580 -22.51 -2.86 14.07
CA GLY A 580 -22.38 -3.60 12.81
C GLY A 580 -21.74 -5.00 12.87
N ALA A 581 -21.52 -5.56 14.05
CA ALA A 581 -21.06 -6.94 14.24
C ALA A 581 -22.11 -7.79 14.97
N GLN A 582 -22.29 -9.05 14.57
CA GLN A 582 -23.14 -10.00 15.29
C GLN A 582 -22.34 -10.59 16.46
N ILE A 583 -22.23 -9.81 17.55
CA ILE A 583 -21.46 -10.15 18.76
C ILE A 583 -22.35 -10.92 19.76
N ASP A 584 -21.77 -11.91 20.45
CA ASP A 584 -22.39 -12.54 21.62
C ASP A 584 -22.21 -11.65 22.88
N GLU A 585 -23.02 -10.58 22.97
CA GLU A 585 -22.97 -9.62 24.09
C GLU A 585 -23.17 -10.30 25.46
N ALA A 586 -23.92 -11.39 25.55
CA ALA A 586 -24.24 -12.05 26.81
C ALA A 586 -23.02 -12.75 27.43
N ASN A 587 -22.14 -13.31 26.59
CA ASN A 587 -20.92 -14.00 27.04
C ASN A 587 -19.66 -13.12 26.94
N ALA A 588 -19.74 -11.91 26.39
CA ALA A 588 -18.63 -10.95 26.34
C ALA A 588 -18.08 -10.62 27.75
N PRO A 589 -16.77 -10.34 27.89
CA PRO A 589 -16.17 -10.07 29.19
C PRO A 589 -16.41 -8.64 29.68
N ALA A 590 -16.77 -8.53 30.96
CA ALA A 590 -16.69 -7.33 31.76
C ALA A 590 -15.45 -7.40 32.67
N ASP A 591 -14.60 -6.38 32.64
CA ASP A 591 -13.51 -6.19 33.60
C ASP A 591 -14.01 -5.27 34.73
N ILE A 592 -13.88 -5.71 35.98
CA ILE A 592 -14.33 -4.98 37.16
C ILE A 592 -13.15 -4.77 38.12
N SER A 593 -12.93 -3.51 38.52
CA SER A 593 -11.91 -3.08 39.46
C SER A 593 -12.57 -2.56 40.74
N ILE A 594 -12.33 -3.24 41.85
CA ILE A 594 -12.97 -2.99 43.14
C ILE A 594 -11.90 -2.59 44.14
N GLN A 595 -12.00 -1.38 44.69
CA GLN A 595 -11.15 -0.91 45.80
C GLN A 595 -11.96 -0.93 47.11
N VAL A 596 -11.71 -1.94 47.94
CA VAL A 596 -12.27 -2.03 49.30
C VAL A 596 -11.38 -1.22 50.23
N TYR A 597 -11.93 -0.35 51.08
CA TYR A 597 -11.14 0.50 51.98
C TYR A 597 -11.81 0.72 53.35
N SER A 598 -10.98 0.89 54.39
CA SER A 598 -11.46 1.11 55.76
C SER A 598 -11.86 2.56 55.99
N GLN A 599 -12.75 2.78 56.97
CA GLN A 599 -12.95 4.13 57.51
C GLN A 599 -11.65 4.56 58.22
N GLY A 600 -11.04 5.65 57.76
CA GLY A 600 -9.83 6.19 58.38
C GLY A 600 -10.13 6.63 59.81
N ASN A 601 -9.28 6.23 60.76
CA ASN A 601 -9.45 6.59 62.16
C ASN A 601 -9.29 8.13 62.30
N ILE A 602 -10.32 8.83 62.78
CA ILE A 602 -10.30 10.30 62.89
C ILE A 602 -9.38 10.76 64.05
N VAL A 603 -8.96 9.84 64.93
CA VAL A 603 -8.04 10.15 66.02
C VAL A 603 -6.60 9.88 65.60
N SER A 604 -5.84 10.96 65.40
CA SER A 604 -4.38 10.92 65.31
C SER A 604 -3.79 10.46 66.66
N HIS A 605 -3.53 9.17 66.81
CA HIS A 605 -2.62 8.72 67.86
C HIS A 605 -1.21 9.20 67.48
N GLU A 606 -0.57 9.93 68.41
CA GLU A 606 0.72 10.63 68.26
C GLU A 606 0.74 12.01 67.56
N SER A 607 -0.31 12.82 67.68
CA SER A 607 -0.16 14.30 67.60
C SER A 607 0.33 14.91 68.92
N GLY A 608 1.43 14.37 69.47
CA GLY A 608 2.05 14.81 70.72
C GLY A 608 3.42 15.45 70.53
N LEU A 609 3.83 16.34 71.45
CA LEU A 609 5.14 17.01 71.43
C LEU A 609 6.33 16.03 71.28
N LEU A 610 6.21 14.80 71.80
CA LEU A 610 7.23 13.76 71.65
C LEU A 610 7.42 13.28 70.20
N ALA A 611 6.37 13.23 69.38
CA ALA A 611 6.47 12.82 67.99
C ALA A 611 7.17 13.89 67.14
N THR A 612 6.85 15.18 67.36
CA THR A 612 7.59 16.30 66.77
C THR A 612 9.03 16.33 67.25
N LEU A 613 9.29 16.13 68.56
CA LEU A 613 10.66 16.07 69.10
C LEU A 613 11.48 14.94 68.47
N ARG A 614 10.89 13.74 68.30
CA ARG A 614 11.56 12.59 67.68
C ARG A 614 11.82 12.82 66.19
N ARG A 615 10.92 13.53 65.49
CA ARG A 615 11.06 13.87 64.06
C ARG A 615 12.10 14.98 63.83
N THR A 616 12.18 15.99 64.70
CA THR A 616 13.23 17.02 64.64
C THR A 616 14.59 16.48 65.08
N LEU A 617 14.65 15.58 66.07
CA LEU A 617 15.87 14.84 66.42
C LEU A 617 16.34 13.92 65.29
N ALA A 618 15.44 13.20 64.63
CA ALA A 618 15.79 12.38 63.46
C ALA A 618 16.28 13.24 62.29
N GLN A 619 15.63 14.38 62.02
CA GLN A 619 16.09 15.32 60.99
C GLN A 619 17.44 15.94 61.33
N SER A 620 17.67 16.40 62.56
CA SER A 620 18.96 16.96 62.99
C SER A 620 20.08 15.90 62.96
N ALA A 621 19.81 14.67 63.38
CA ALA A 621 20.74 13.55 63.24
C ALA A 621 21.06 13.25 61.77
N SER A 622 20.07 13.28 60.88
CA SER A 622 20.31 13.09 59.43
C SER A 622 21.12 14.23 58.80
N ALA A 623 20.91 15.47 59.23
CA ALA A 623 21.69 16.64 58.80
C ALA A 623 23.13 16.59 59.32
N ILE A 624 23.36 16.12 60.56
CA ILE A 624 24.69 15.89 61.14
C ILE A 624 25.41 14.75 60.40
N MET A 625 24.72 13.66 60.07
CA MET A 625 25.30 12.60 59.23
C MET A 625 25.65 13.11 57.83
N TRP A 626 24.82 13.97 57.24
CA TRP A 626 25.10 14.58 55.94
C TRP A 626 26.31 15.52 55.98
N SER A 627 26.45 16.35 57.02
CA SER A 627 27.62 17.22 57.19
C SER A 627 28.91 16.44 57.47
N LEU A 628 28.87 15.41 58.32
CA LEU A 628 29.98 14.47 58.53
C LEU A 628 30.39 13.78 57.22
N ARG A 629 29.42 13.36 56.40
CA ARG A 629 29.69 12.75 55.08
C ARG A 629 30.38 13.75 54.14
N MET A 630 29.94 15.00 54.11
CA MET A 630 30.56 16.05 53.29
C MET A 630 31.97 16.42 53.79
N ILE A 631 32.21 16.44 55.10
CA ILE A 631 33.54 16.63 55.69
C ILE A 631 34.47 15.47 55.33
N GLY A 632 33.99 14.22 55.43
CA GLY A 632 34.76 13.04 55.02
C GLY A 632 35.16 13.07 53.55
N VAL A 633 34.25 13.49 52.66
CA VAL A 633 34.54 13.69 51.23
C VAL A 633 35.57 14.82 51.02
N ALA A 634 35.47 15.94 51.75
CA ALA A 634 36.45 17.03 51.65
C ALA A 634 37.87 16.60 52.09
N ILE A 635 37.98 15.82 53.16
CA ILE A 635 39.27 15.25 53.62
C ILE A 635 39.82 14.28 52.57
N ALA A 636 38.99 13.38 52.03
CA ALA A 636 39.39 12.44 50.98
C ALA A 636 39.86 13.15 49.69
N PHE A 637 39.30 14.33 49.37
CA PHE A 637 39.70 15.12 48.21
C PHE A 637 40.98 15.93 48.45
N LEU A 638 41.23 16.42 49.66
CA LEU A 638 42.41 17.23 50.00
C LEU A 638 43.66 16.39 50.32
N ALA A 639 43.50 15.21 50.93
CA ALA A 639 44.63 14.38 51.34
C ALA A 639 45.63 14.03 50.20
N PRO A 640 45.21 13.69 48.96
CA PRO A 640 46.12 13.44 47.84
C PRO A 640 46.97 14.66 47.47
N TRP A 641 46.40 15.87 47.54
CA TRP A 641 47.10 17.12 47.23
C TRP A 641 48.11 17.48 48.32
N VAL A 642 47.77 17.28 49.60
CA VAL A 642 48.71 17.47 50.71
C VAL A 642 49.90 16.52 50.58
N VAL A 643 49.66 15.24 50.27
CA VAL A 643 50.73 14.25 50.02
C VAL A 643 51.59 14.66 48.82
N ALA A 644 50.99 15.08 47.71
CA ALA A 644 51.72 15.55 46.54
C ALA A 644 52.61 16.76 46.84
N ILE A 645 52.10 17.74 47.60
CA ILE A 645 52.87 18.92 48.03
C ILE A 645 54.04 18.50 48.93
N VAL A 646 53.84 17.60 49.90
CA VAL A 646 54.92 17.09 50.76
C VAL A 646 55.99 16.36 49.94
N VAL A 647 55.61 15.56 48.95
CA VAL A 647 56.54 14.89 48.03
C VAL A 647 57.31 15.91 47.19
N ILE A 648 56.66 16.95 46.65
CA ILE A 648 57.33 18.03 45.90
C ILE A 648 58.31 18.82 46.78
N VAL A 649 57.93 19.14 48.02
CA VAL A 649 58.81 19.81 49.00
C VAL A 649 60.00 18.91 49.39
N TRP A 650 59.80 17.60 49.47
CA TRP A 650 60.87 16.64 49.75
C TRP A 650 61.84 16.49 48.56
N ILE A 651 61.31 16.37 47.33
CA ILE A 651 62.10 16.31 46.09
C ILE A 651 62.88 17.61 45.88
N THR A 652 62.26 18.78 46.06
CA THR A 652 62.97 20.07 45.95
C THR A 652 64.05 20.23 47.03
N LYS A 653 63.78 19.90 48.31
CA LYS A 653 64.82 19.86 49.36
C LYS A 653 65.92 18.82 49.12
N ARG A 654 65.69 17.80 48.29
CA ARG A 654 66.69 16.81 47.87
C ARG A 654 67.50 17.30 46.67
N ALA A 655 66.86 17.93 45.68
CA ALA A 655 67.51 18.53 44.52
C ALA A 655 68.41 19.73 44.89
N ILE A 656 67.96 20.59 45.82
CA ILE A 656 68.77 21.70 46.35
C ILE A 656 70.01 21.19 47.10
N ARG A 657 69.90 20.07 47.83
CA ARG A 657 71.05 19.41 48.48
C ARG A 657 71.98 18.67 47.52
N ALA A 658 71.55 18.38 46.29
CA ALA A 658 72.34 17.69 45.26
C ALA A 658 73.00 18.63 44.24
N ARG A 659 72.82 19.96 44.38
CA ARG A 659 73.56 20.99 43.62
C ARG A 659 74.45 21.86 44.53
N GLY A 660 74.73 21.38 45.73
CA GLY A 660 75.45 22.09 46.79
C GLY A 660 76.46 21.22 47.53
N LYS A 661 77.10 20.28 46.83
CA LYS A 661 78.36 19.59 47.18
C LYS A 661 78.83 18.75 46.00
#